data_AF-A0A972NJE3-F1
#
_entry.id   AF-A0A972NJE3-F1
#
_cell.length_a   1.000
_cell.length_b   1.000
_cell.length_c   1.000
_cell.angle_alpha   90.00
_cell.angle_beta   90.00
_cell.angle_gamma   90.00
#
_symmetry.space_group_name_H-M   'P 1'
#
loop_
_entity.id
_entity.type
_entity.pdbx_description
1 polymer ?
#
loop_
_entity_poly.entity_id
_entity_poly.type
_entity_poly.pdbx_seq_one_letter_code
_entity_poly.pdbx_strand_id
1 'polypeptide(L)'
;MRASVDSIRGLLFEVGFKGGFARGLARRQPDPWRDKEKLILNKLRRHADRLGPTGKLLASLEDPFSLKPFDGKSFTSELPQVTGPYERAELAVYAAGLVAGRLLAASVKGRAVPVVFDLFSEERSEAGVYPNADLLFLEKSSESTLLHCYDNKLFGGYRHLLKLLTDELFVPPELGGAQLYLTPGGVSFESFARTLLEVARRLNEPDPEITALTQVFSYTLDYLSKPPIPDAVQLGVLPSTSEGFVCRFPLNGSGGFYAELAEAFKRTYAQLKRKPKTYFRKVRERAGVKARSYRNLDKLKEELTVKVEQLQSELNGPRRTSLRPAKTISELRAEVLRLVRDFFNEGPYGKALVLLHSTGAGKTTAARRVVLGETDEKLVYFYFAPRKKLVSEQLIEAERLLGSERVLTVSQAGREKPPAVRRGDEAKEESSPEGLLRRLSELVKQSVKEHKPDKLACFTTTQSLVKLKYGSTTAKHVDRLVQFLTRQGYRVVFVLDELTGSDNGMYAFEELLKLVRKFPKFVTLLTFDATLHSYGVFKRALEEFKKRRFLASSFMFAPFEPNGELELHGVPVKVYSGYSYPAREIKITERFLLEEDGEKILERFVELAVEKLKELRSRNERLYVYIQNRELVRRVADELEKHGYRVLVSTSNVKTPEKELESDAFNYDAVVSTSTLSRGVSLKHDFTAVVTLYTHYLSPEENAAEDLQATARIRGMKNDEEVVKEVVRVYALPADKAVKEHAQTYADSLIEELGLPDDELLRERLRKLYELVARYEALNAVKTFASVCRDLYRSYYQPSDKVVAVLPRQHRVEFVPEQLSTAAQLFTFLNEVYEFGRLKPEQRDKLKEFIDLLYESLLVLPVSSLDELKRRELRYAHPFLLVKAPVELQLKEARRLKRLFDEFKSFLREQHDEHAYRLEELLNYLSEGKRRVELNLLVYGPSFAVAELLREGESAGVAKLKRVITRYGITVLGGRLGLEARIRRLKEGLFGVVFPVENAQVLEELLSHHLRVGGKLLEQLISELTGGG
;
A
#
# COMPACT_ATOMS: atom_id res chain seq x y z
N MET A 1 11.60 14.50 -43.12
CA MET A 1 12.16 13.94 -41.87
C MET A 1 11.41 12.67 -41.52
N ARG A 2 12.09 11.51 -41.43
CA ARG A 2 11.46 10.30 -40.91
C ARG A 2 11.32 10.47 -39.39
N ALA A 3 10.09 10.41 -38.89
CA ALA A 3 9.82 10.36 -37.47
C ALA A 3 10.53 9.11 -36.89
N SER A 4 11.15 9.22 -35.71
CA SER A 4 11.73 8.07 -35.01
C SER A 4 10.65 6.99 -34.77
N VAL A 5 11.02 5.72 -34.72
CA VAL A 5 10.07 4.61 -34.49
C VAL A 5 9.26 4.79 -33.19
N ASP A 6 9.88 5.34 -32.14
CA ASP A 6 9.19 5.69 -30.88
C ASP A 6 8.14 6.79 -31.05
N SER A 7 8.40 7.77 -31.94
CA SER A 7 7.38 8.77 -32.22
C SER A 7 6.17 8.17 -32.92
N ILE A 8 6.32 7.22 -33.85
CA ILE A 8 5.17 6.59 -34.53
C ILE A 8 4.27 5.86 -33.53
N ARG A 9 4.86 5.04 -32.65
CA ARG A 9 4.11 4.31 -31.62
C ARG A 9 3.38 5.27 -30.68
N GLY A 10 4.02 6.39 -30.33
CA GLY A 10 3.44 7.39 -29.43
C GLY A 10 2.20 8.02 -30.03
N LEU A 11 2.30 8.34 -31.31
CA LEU A 11 1.19 8.86 -32.09
C LEU A 11 0.06 7.84 -32.24
N LEU A 12 0.37 6.55 -32.46
CA LEU A 12 -0.65 5.50 -32.53
C LEU A 12 -1.42 5.34 -31.21
N PHE A 13 -0.71 5.36 -30.07
CA PHE A 13 -1.35 5.36 -28.75
C PHE A 13 -2.24 6.59 -28.55
N GLU A 14 -1.74 7.78 -28.88
CA GLU A 14 -2.46 9.05 -28.73
C GLU A 14 -3.74 9.07 -29.58
N VAL A 15 -3.67 8.62 -30.84
CA VAL A 15 -4.83 8.51 -31.75
C VAL A 15 -5.89 7.58 -31.14
N GLY A 16 -5.47 6.39 -30.67
CA GLY A 16 -6.37 5.47 -29.99
C GLY A 16 -7.00 6.11 -28.75
N PHE A 17 -6.18 6.66 -27.87
CA PHE A 17 -6.61 7.27 -26.61
C PHE A 17 -7.60 8.41 -26.81
N LYS A 18 -7.29 9.39 -27.65
CA LYS A 18 -8.20 10.52 -27.93
C LYS A 18 -9.46 10.06 -28.66
N GLY A 19 -9.34 9.16 -29.63
CA GLY A 19 -10.49 8.59 -30.32
C GLY A 19 -11.45 7.89 -29.35
N GLY A 20 -10.91 7.07 -28.44
CA GLY A 20 -11.68 6.36 -27.42
C GLY A 20 -12.34 7.28 -26.42
N PHE A 21 -11.61 8.29 -25.96
CA PHE A 21 -12.13 9.27 -25.02
C PHE A 21 -13.27 10.09 -25.62
N ALA A 22 -13.09 10.61 -26.84
CA ALA A 22 -14.13 11.36 -27.56
C ALA A 22 -15.38 10.51 -27.79
N ARG A 23 -15.22 9.28 -28.31
CA ARG A 23 -16.33 8.34 -28.54
C ARG A 23 -17.08 8.02 -27.24
N GLY A 24 -16.34 7.80 -26.15
CA GLY A 24 -16.90 7.50 -24.83
C GLY A 24 -17.74 8.64 -24.26
N LEU A 25 -17.31 9.90 -24.45
CA LEU A 25 -18.09 11.07 -24.04
C LEU A 25 -19.24 11.36 -25.00
N ALA A 26 -19.06 11.25 -26.31
CA ALA A 26 -20.08 11.51 -27.33
C ALA A 26 -21.35 10.66 -27.17
N ARG A 27 -21.26 9.48 -26.53
CA ARG A 27 -22.41 8.64 -26.19
C ARG A 27 -23.30 9.24 -25.09
N ARG A 28 -22.72 10.00 -24.16
CA ARG A 28 -23.42 10.59 -23.01
C ARG A 28 -23.65 12.10 -23.16
N GLN A 29 -22.74 12.77 -23.84
CA GLN A 29 -22.68 14.21 -24.06
C GLN A 29 -22.24 14.45 -25.52
N PRO A 30 -23.17 14.36 -26.49
CA PRO A 30 -22.84 14.37 -27.92
C PRO A 30 -22.00 15.58 -28.35
N ASP A 31 -22.38 16.79 -27.91
CA ASP A 31 -21.67 18.01 -28.26
C ASP A 31 -20.81 18.49 -27.08
N PRO A 32 -19.54 18.87 -27.30
CA PRO A 32 -18.81 18.97 -28.57
C PRO A 32 -18.04 17.69 -28.98
N TRP A 33 -18.28 16.55 -28.32
CA TRP A 33 -17.41 15.37 -28.42
C TRP A 33 -17.53 14.60 -29.74
N ARG A 34 -18.69 14.64 -30.41
CA ARG A 34 -18.86 14.10 -31.77
C ARG A 34 -17.98 14.83 -32.78
N ASP A 35 -17.86 16.14 -32.66
CA ASP A 35 -17.00 16.94 -33.54
C ASP A 35 -15.52 16.67 -33.28
N LYS A 36 -15.15 16.50 -32.01
CA LYS A 36 -13.80 16.07 -31.64
C LYS A 36 -13.47 14.69 -32.19
N GLU A 37 -14.36 13.71 -32.10
CA GLU A 37 -14.18 12.38 -32.70
C GLU A 37 -13.92 12.47 -34.22
N LYS A 38 -14.75 13.23 -34.95
CA LYS A 38 -14.56 13.48 -36.39
C LYS A 38 -13.22 14.16 -36.69
N LEU A 39 -12.80 15.10 -35.86
CA LEU A 39 -11.52 15.79 -36.01
C LEU A 39 -10.33 14.81 -35.90
N ILE A 40 -10.35 13.90 -34.92
CA ILE A 40 -9.32 12.87 -34.76
C ILE A 40 -9.29 11.95 -36.00
N LEU A 41 -10.45 11.50 -36.48
CA LEU A 41 -10.56 10.67 -37.67
C LEU A 41 -9.99 11.35 -38.92
N ASN A 42 -10.33 12.62 -39.13
CA ASN A 42 -9.82 13.40 -40.26
C ASN A 42 -8.30 13.58 -40.18
N LYS A 43 -7.73 13.82 -38.99
CA LYS A 43 -6.28 13.91 -38.79
C LYS A 43 -5.59 12.57 -39.02
N LEU A 44 -6.15 11.46 -38.53
CA LEU A 44 -5.64 10.11 -38.82
C LEU A 44 -5.56 9.87 -40.34
N ARG A 45 -6.63 10.18 -41.08
CA ARG A 45 -6.65 10.04 -42.55
C ARG A 45 -5.61 10.90 -43.25
N ARG A 46 -5.43 12.15 -42.83
CA ARG A 46 -4.44 13.08 -43.41
C ARG A 46 -2.99 12.68 -43.11
N HIS A 47 -2.72 12.07 -41.97
CA HIS A 47 -1.37 11.74 -41.51
C HIS A 47 -1.05 10.24 -41.56
N ALA A 48 -1.87 9.45 -42.25
CA ALA A 48 -1.73 8.00 -42.34
C ALA A 48 -0.33 7.56 -42.82
N ASP A 49 0.25 8.26 -43.81
CA ASP A 49 1.61 7.99 -44.31
C ASP A 49 2.69 8.20 -43.24
N ARG A 50 2.52 9.17 -42.34
CA ARG A 50 3.47 9.43 -41.24
C ARG A 50 3.42 8.35 -40.15
N LEU A 51 2.28 7.65 -40.06
CA LEU A 51 2.01 6.62 -39.06
C LEU A 51 2.35 5.20 -39.57
N GLY A 52 2.98 5.09 -40.75
CA GLY A 52 3.42 3.82 -41.31
C GLY A 52 2.26 2.90 -41.77
N PRO A 53 2.55 1.61 -42.00
CA PRO A 53 1.55 0.64 -42.48
C PRO A 53 0.32 0.53 -41.58
N THR A 54 0.54 0.52 -40.25
CA THR A 54 -0.54 0.47 -39.25
C THR A 54 -1.46 1.68 -39.36
N GLY A 55 -0.90 2.89 -39.51
CA GLY A 55 -1.69 4.10 -39.70
C GLY A 55 -2.53 4.12 -40.97
N LYS A 56 -1.98 3.61 -42.08
CA LYS A 56 -2.72 3.46 -43.36
C LYS A 56 -3.90 2.52 -43.22
N LEU A 57 -3.67 1.39 -42.57
CA LEU A 57 -4.72 0.41 -42.28
C LEU A 57 -5.84 1.05 -41.46
N LEU A 58 -5.51 1.71 -40.35
CA LEU A 58 -6.50 2.38 -39.50
C LEU A 58 -7.26 3.48 -40.26
N ALA A 59 -6.57 4.27 -41.09
CA ALA A 59 -7.20 5.32 -41.89
C ALA A 59 -8.19 4.79 -42.95
N SER A 60 -7.98 3.55 -43.42
CA SER A 60 -8.83 2.88 -44.41
C SER A 60 -10.13 2.33 -43.83
N LEU A 61 -10.20 2.16 -42.50
CA LEU A 61 -11.40 1.67 -41.82
C LEU A 61 -12.51 2.72 -41.85
N GLU A 62 -13.75 2.24 -41.96
CA GLU A 62 -14.94 3.10 -41.89
C GLU A 62 -15.07 3.75 -40.50
N ASP A 63 -14.87 2.94 -39.45
CA ASP A 63 -14.82 3.39 -38.05
C ASP A 63 -13.61 2.76 -37.33
N PRO A 64 -12.42 3.38 -37.36
CA PRO A 64 -11.24 2.85 -36.67
C PRO A 64 -11.40 2.86 -35.15
N PHE A 65 -12.28 3.71 -34.61
CA PHE A 65 -12.57 3.77 -33.18
C PHE A 65 -13.61 2.74 -32.78
N SER A 66 -14.12 1.93 -33.72
CA SER A 66 -15.10 0.88 -33.47
C SER A 66 -14.55 -0.29 -32.67
N LEU A 67 -13.28 -0.31 -32.26
CA LEU A 67 -12.69 -1.39 -31.44
C LEU A 67 -13.51 -1.58 -30.16
N LYS A 68 -14.53 -2.44 -30.14
CA LYS A 68 -15.60 -2.38 -29.14
C LYS A 68 -15.13 -3.02 -27.85
N PRO A 69 -14.91 -2.28 -26.75
CA PRO A 69 -14.69 -2.94 -25.47
C PRO A 69 -16.05 -3.41 -24.90
N PHE A 70 -17.21 -2.93 -25.40
CA PHE A 70 -18.50 -3.15 -24.73
C PHE A 70 -19.77 -3.24 -25.63
N ASP A 71 -19.69 -3.40 -26.96
CA ASP A 71 -20.86 -3.18 -27.86
C ASP A 71 -21.10 -4.23 -28.98
N GLY A 72 -20.53 -5.43 -28.87
CA GLY A 72 -21.04 -6.65 -29.54
C GLY A 72 -20.74 -6.86 -31.04
N LYS A 73 -19.80 -6.13 -31.65
CA LYS A 73 -19.24 -6.40 -33.00
C LYS A 73 -17.71 -6.37 -32.90
N SER A 74 -16.99 -7.37 -33.41
CA SER A 74 -15.53 -7.48 -33.20
C SER A 74 -14.72 -6.67 -34.22
N PHE A 75 -13.69 -5.97 -33.77
CA PHE A 75 -12.73 -5.22 -34.60
C PHE A 75 -11.94 -6.09 -35.59
N THR A 76 -11.78 -7.37 -35.26
CA THR A 76 -10.92 -8.30 -36.01
C THR A 76 -11.54 -8.88 -37.26
N SER A 77 -12.87 -8.81 -37.43
CA SER A 77 -13.51 -9.27 -38.67
C SER A 77 -13.09 -8.43 -39.89
N GLU A 78 -12.53 -7.24 -39.66
CA GLU A 78 -12.07 -6.29 -40.68
C GLU A 78 -10.54 -6.23 -40.81
N LEU A 79 -9.77 -7.06 -40.08
CA LEU A 79 -8.30 -7.11 -40.12
C LEU A 79 -7.71 -8.39 -40.77
N PRO A 80 -8.13 -8.81 -41.98
CA PRO A 80 -7.66 -10.06 -42.58
C PRO A 80 -6.19 -10.06 -43.07
N GLN A 81 -5.40 -8.98 -42.92
CA GLN A 81 -4.10 -8.84 -43.63
C GLN A 81 -2.85 -8.51 -42.79
N VAL A 82 -2.91 -8.57 -41.45
CA VAL A 82 -1.73 -8.23 -40.62
C VAL A 82 -0.92 -9.50 -40.29
N THR A 83 0.13 -9.75 -41.06
CA THR A 83 0.95 -10.98 -40.97
C THR A 83 2.22 -10.83 -40.15
N GLY A 84 2.73 -9.62 -39.94
CA GLY A 84 3.98 -9.37 -39.21
C GLY A 84 3.80 -9.15 -37.69
N PRO A 85 4.76 -9.60 -36.85
CA PRO A 85 4.73 -9.39 -35.39
C PRO A 85 4.83 -7.90 -35.01
N TYR A 86 5.52 -7.08 -35.82
CA TYR A 86 5.69 -5.64 -35.57
C TYR A 86 4.38 -4.87 -35.72
N GLU A 87 3.63 -5.09 -36.81
CA GLU A 87 2.35 -4.45 -37.07
C GLU A 87 1.28 -4.90 -36.06
N ARG A 88 1.32 -6.17 -35.62
CA ARG A 88 0.46 -6.65 -34.52
C ARG A 88 0.73 -5.91 -33.21
N ALA A 89 1.98 -5.66 -32.87
CA ALA A 89 2.33 -4.92 -31.66
C ALA A 89 1.98 -3.43 -31.76
N GLU A 90 2.10 -2.81 -32.94
CA GLU A 90 1.63 -1.44 -33.19
C GLU A 90 0.10 -1.32 -33.07
N LEU A 91 -0.65 -2.31 -33.58
CA LEU A 91 -2.09 -2.40 -33.37
C LEU A 91 -2.45 -2.61 -31.90
N ALA A 92 -1.66 -3.39 -31.16
CA ALA A 92 -1.84 -3.55 -29.72
C ALA A 92 -1.62 -2.23 -28.96
N VAL A 93 -0.63 -1.41 -29.37
CA VAL A 93 -0.41 -0.06 -28.81
C VAL A 93 -1.62 0.84 -29.07
N TYR A 94 -2.14 0.85 -30.30
CA TYR A 94 -3.35 1.57 -30.64
C TYR A 94 -4.57 1.11 -29.81
N ALA A 95 -4.78 -0.21 -29.72
CA ALA A 95 -5.89 -0.80 -28.99
C ALA A 95 -5.82 -0.51 -27.48
N ALA A 96 -4.63 -0.59 -26.88
CA ALA A 96 -4.40 -0.24 -25.48
C ALA A 96 -4.76 1.23 -25.22
N GLY A 97 -4.33 2.15 -26.09
CA GLY A 97 -4.70 3.55 -26.03
C GLY A 97 -6.21 3.74 -26.11
N LEU A 98 -6.85 3.10 -27.09
CA LEU A 98 -8.29 3.20 -27.34
C LEU A 98 -9.15 2.70 -26.17
N VAL A 99 -8.75 1.61 -25.53
CA VAL A 99 -9.37 1.11 -24.31
C VAL A 99 -9.15 2.09 -23.16
N ALA A 100 -7.91 2.51 -22.90
CA ALA A 100 -7.60 3.46 -21.82
C ALA A 100 -8.38 4.78 -21.94
N GLY A 101 -8.49 5.34 -23.15
CA GLY A 101 -9.25 6.56 -23.42
C GLY A 101 -10.74 6.41 -23.15
N ARG A 102 -11.36 5.32 -23.59
CA ARG A 102 -12.78 5.04 -23.30
C ARG A 102 -13.07 4.89 -21.82
N LEU A 103 -12.19 4.18 -21.12
CA LEU A 103 -12.33 3.96 -19.69
C LEU A 103 -12.16 5.26 -18.90
N LEU A 104 -11.20 6.10 -19.30
CA LEU A 104 -11.05 7.44 -18.74
C LEU A 104 -12.30 8.28 -18.98
N ALA A 105 -12.86 8.25 -20.19
CA ALA A 105 -14.12 8.92 -20.47
C ALA A 105 -15.23 8.44 -19.53
N ALA A 106 -15.42 7.13 -19.39
CA ALA A 106 -16.43 6.54 -18.51
C ALA A 106 -16.33 7.01 -17.04
N SER A 107 -15.12 7.34 -16.57
CA SER A 107 -14.89 7.85 -15.22
C SER A 107 -15.35 9.31 -14.99
N VAL A 108 -15.53 10.11 -16.05
CA VAL A 108 -16.00 11.50 -15.96
C VAL A 108 -17.49 11.51 -15.61
N LYS A 109 -17.86 12.22 -14.53
CA LYS A 109 -19.22 12.25 -13.98
C LYS A 109 -20.01 13.51 -14.37
N GLY A 110 -19.34 14.65 -14.40
CA GLY A 110 -19.90 15.96 -14.75
C GLY A 110 -19.91 16.25 -16.25
N ARG A 111 -20.31 17.48 -16.60
CA ARG A 111 -20.26 17.96 -17.99
C ARG A 111 -18.83 18.26 -18.39
N ALA A 112 -18.32 17.54 -19.39
CA ALA A 112 -16.96 17.68 -19.87
C ALA A 112 -16.87 18.69 -21.02
N VAL A 113 -16.04 19.72 -20.87
CA VAL A 113 -15.81 20.76 -21.87
C VAL A 113 -14.35 20.71 -22.32
N PRO A 114 -14.05 20.36 -23.59
CA PRO A 114 -12.68 20.26 -24.06
C PRO A 114 -12.00 21.63 -24.07
N VAL A 115 -10.74 21.68 -23.63
CA VAL A 115 -9.87 22.85 -23.77
C VAL A 115 -8.76 22.55 -24.78
N VAL A 116 -8.05 21.44 -24.61
CA VAL A 116 -7.03 20.93 -25.54
C VAL A 116 -7.35 19.49 -25.88
N PHE A 117 -7.51 19.22 -27.18
CA PHE A 117 -7.89 17.90 -27.69
C PHE A 117 -7.30 17.59 -29.08
N ASP A 118 -6.43 18.45 -29.59
CA ASP A 118 -5.85 18.28 -30.92
C ASP A 118 -4.77 17.21 -30.94
N LEU A 119 -4.75 16.34 -31.95
CA LEU A 119 -3.59 15.46 -32.22
C LEU A 119 -2.40 16.29 -32.71
N PHE A 120 -1.20 15.81 -32.39
CA PHE A 120 0.09 16.36 -32.85
C PHE A 120 0.38 17.78 -32.36
N SER A 121 -0.05 18.10 -31.14
CA SER A 121 0.05 19.45 -30.57
C SER A 121 1.48 19.98 -30.37
N GLU A 122 2.51 19.13 -30.46
CA GLU A 122 3.93 19.54 -30.42
C GLU A 122 4.41 20.35 -31.65
N GLU A 123 3.55 20.71 -32.61
CA GLU A 123 3.93 21.57 -33.75
C GLU A 123 4.17 23.06 -33.37
N ARG A 124 4.08 23.45 -32.08
CA ARG A 124 4.42 24.80 -31.59
C ARG A 124 5.82 24.82 -30.93
N SER A 125 6.64 25.81 -31.26
CA SER A 125 8.05 25.92 -30.83
C SER A 125 8.28 26.23 -29.35
N GLU A 126 7.25 26.69 -28.62
CA GLU A 126 7.36 27.09 -27.21
C GLU A 126 7.09 25.91 -26.27
N ALA A 127 8.06 25.59 -25.41
CA ALA A 127 7.94 24.52 -24.43
C ALA A 127 7.10 24.96 -23.22
N GLY A 128 6.19 24.11 -22.76
CA GLY A 128 5.46 24.33 -21.50
C GLY A 128 4.22 25.22 -21.59
N VAL A 129 3.66 25.43 -22.78
CA VAL A 129 2.35 26.09 -22.96
C VAL A 129 1.21 25.07 -22.97
N TYR A 130 0.07 25.42 -22.36
CA TYR A 130 -1.04 24.47 -22.18
C TYR A 130 -1.59 23.84 -23.48
N PRO A 131 -1.55 24.50 -24.66
CA PRO A 131 -1.98 23.88 -25.92
C PRO A 131 -1.18 22.62 -26.31
N ASN A 132 0.00 22.43 -25.72
CA ASN A 132 0.85 21.25 -25.96
C ASN A 132 0.52 20.07 -25.02
N ALA A 133 -0.47 20.21 -24.14
CA ALA A 133 -0.95 19.08 -23.34
C ALA A 133 -1.61 18.02 -24.24
N ASP A 134 -1.49 16.75 -23.88
CA ASP A 134 -2.17 15.69 -24.62
C ASP A 134 -3.67 15.78 -24.41
N LEU A 135 -4.14 16.01 -23.18
CA LEU A 135 -5.56 16.18 -22.89
C LEU A 135 -5.76 17.25 -21.81
N LEU A 136 -6.54 18.28 -22.15
CA LEU A 136 -6.99 19.29 -21.19
C LEU A 136 -8.50 19.50 -21.33
N PHE A 137 -9.26 19.39 -20.25
CA PHE A 137 -10.70 19.66 -20.25
C PHE A 137 -11.21 20.12 -18.88
N LEU A 138 -12.33 20.83 -18.88
CA LEU A 138 -13.05 21.20 -17.65
C LEU A 138 -14.19 20.21 -17.40
N GLU A 139 -14.26 19.67 -16.19
CA GLU A 139 -15.43 18.97 -15.67
C GLU A 139 -16.25 19.95 -14.82
N LYS A 140 -17.49 20.22 -15.24
CA LYS A 140 -18.41 21.11 -14.53
C LYS A 140 -19.49 20.28 -13.82
N SER A 141 -19.62 20.48 -12.51
CA SER A 141 -20.75 20.01 -11.70
C SER A 141 -21.60 21.20 -11.22
N SER A 142 -22.71 20.93 -10.53
CA SER A 142 -23.55 21.96 -9.91
C SER A 142 -22.84 22.75 -8.81
N GLU A 143 -21.75 22.22 -8.25
CA GLU A 143 -21.10 22.75 -7.04
C GLU A 143 -19.62 23.10 -7.26
N SER A 144 -19.00 22.70 -8.38
CA SER A 144 -17.57 22.93 -8.61
C SER A 144 -17.17 22.80 -10.09
N THR A 145 -16.07 23.45 -10.44
CA THR A 145 -15.34 23.31 -11.70
C THR A 145 -13.98 22.67 -11.44
N LEU A 146 -13.70 21.56 -12.12
CA LEU A 146 -12.44 20.83 -12.03
C LEU A 146 -11.71 20.88 -13.38
N LEU A 147 -10.45 21.32 -13.38
CA LEU A 147 -9.57 21.24 -14.55
C LEU A 147 -8.84 19.91 -14.57
N HIS A 148 -8.90 19.19 -15.68
CA HIS A 148 -8.10 17.99 -15.91
C HIS A 148 -6.97 18.29 -16.88
N CYS A 149 -5.74 17.91 -16.50
CA CYS A 149 -4.55 17.96 -17.36
C CYS A 149 -3.87 16.60 -17.35
N TYR A 150 -3.84 15.93 -18.50
CA TYR A 150 -3.15 14.65 -18.68
C TYR A 150 -2.11 14.73 -19.78
N ASP A 151 -1.01 14.00 -19.54
CA ASP A 151 0.06 13.77 -20.49
C ASP A 151 0.32 12.26 -20.58
N ASN A 152 0.26 11.70 -21.78
CA ASN A 152 0.38 10.29 -22.07
C ASN A 152 1.83 9.93 -22.40
N LYS A 153 2.34 8.85 -21.82
CA LYS A 153 3.72 8.39 -22.03
C LYS A 153 3.73 6.93 -22.47
N LEU A 154 4.68 6.58 -23.34
CA LEU A 154 4.80 5.21 -23.86
C LEU A 154 5.73 4.28 -23.07
N PHE A 155 6.41 4.77 -22.03
CA PHE A 155 7.45 4.11 -21.20
C PHE A 155 7.67 2.59 -21.43
N GLY A 156 8.30 2.19 -22.55
CA GLY A 156 8.58 0.78 -22.85
C GLY A 156 7.35 -0.13 -23.08
N GLY A 157 6.13 0.40 -23.09
CA GLY A 157 4.89 -0.39 -23.15
C GLY A 157 4.69 -1.18 -24.44
N TYR A 158 5.37 -0.79 -25.52
CA TYR A 158 5.42 -1.57 -26.76
C TYR A 158 5.93 -3.01 -26.54
N ARG A 159 7.06 -3.18 -25.83
CA ARG A 159 7.63 -4.51 -25.58
C ARG A 159 6.77 -5.34 -24.65
N HIS A 160 6.13 -4.68 -23.68
CA HIS A 160 5.20 -5.34 -22.78
C HIS A 160 4.00 -5.91 -23.55
N LEU A 161 3.43 -5.12 -24.47
CA LEU A 161 2.34 -5.57 -25.36
C LEU A 161 2.79 -6.68 -26.32
N LEU A 162 4.00 -6.61 -26.86
CA LEU A 162 4.56 -7.66 -27.70
C LEU A 162 4.72 -8.98 -26.93
N LYS A 163 5.24 -8.93 -25.70
CA LYS A 163 5.36 -10.12 -24.85
C LYS A 163 4.00 -10.69 -24.48
N LEU A 164 2.99 -9.87 -24.18
CA LEU A 164 1.61 -10.35 -23.95
C LEU A 164 1.03 -11.13 -25.15
N LEU A 165 1.49 -10.83 -26.37
CA LEU A 165 1.05 -11.51 -27.60
C LEU A 165 1.80 -12.81 -27.89
N THR A 166 3.00 -12.99 -27.33
CA THR A 166 3.97 -14.00 -27.80
C THR A 166 4.44 -14.95 -26.70
N ASP A 167 4.50 -14.48 -25.45
CA ASP A 167 5.07 -15.17 -24.31
C ASP A 167 4.16 -15.09 -23.07
N GLU A 168 4.53 -15.82 -22.03
CA GLU A 168 3.99 -15.67 -20.68
C GLU A 168 4.62 -14.46 -19.96
N LEU A 169 3.79 -13.52 -19.46
CA LEU A 169 4.27 -12.24 -18.89
C LEU A 169 3.60 -11.85 -17.57
N PHE A 170 4.38 -11.17 -16.70
CA PHE A 170 3.92 -10.53 -15.45
C PHE A 170 3.14 -9.24 -15.70
N VAL A 171 2.03 -9.02 -15.00
CA VAL A 171 1.09 -7.92 -15.25
C VAL A 171 0.70 -7.20 -13.94
N PRO A 172 0.81 -5.85 -13.86
CA PRO A 172 1.44 -4.91 -14.79
C PRO A 172 2.97 -5.02 -14.69
N PRO A 173 3.76 -4.49 -15.63
CA PRO A 173 5.21 -4.49 -15.48
C PRO A 173 5.63 -3.63 -14.28
N GLU A 174 6.62 -4.08 -13.51
CA GLU A 174 7.25 -3.27 -12.47
C GLU A 174 7.88 -2.02 -13.13
N LEU A 175 7.37 -0.82 -12.79
CA LEU A 175 8.05 0.42 -13.14
C LEU A 175 9.14 0.69 -12.10
N GLY A 176 10.37 0.94 -12.56
CA GLY A 176 11.40 1.52 -11.71
C GLY A 176 11.01 2.93 -11.26
N GLY A 177 11.21 3.23 -9.97
CA GLY A 177 10.86 4.51 -9.35
C GLY A 177 10.29 4.33 -7.94
N ALA A 178 10.56 5.27 -7.04
CA ALA A 178 10.05 5.20 -5.66
C ALA A 178 8.52 5.40 -5.65
N GLN A 179 7.80 4.48 -5.01
CA GLN A 179 6.35 4.42 -4.97
C GLN A 179 5.85 5.03 -3.66
N LEU A 180 5.86 6.36 -3.58
CA LEU A 180 5.56 7.04 -2.32
C LEU A 180 4.14 7.59 -2.32
N TYR A 181 3.46 7.55 -1.18
CA TYR A 181 2.14 8.11 -0.99
C TYR A 181 2.22 9.37 -0.14
N LEU A 182 1.82 10.49 -0.72
CA LEU A 182 1.54 11.72 0.00
C LEU A 182 0.03 11.91 0.08
N THR A 183 -0.46 12.11 1.29
CA THR A 183 -1.87 12.37 1.54
C THR A 183 -2.23 13.74 0.91
N PRO A 184 -3.19 13.83 -0.04
CA PRO A 184 -3.43 15.02 -0.88
C PRO A 184 -4.00 16.23 -0.11
N GLY A 185 -4.26 16.10 1.20
CA GLY A 185 -4.53 17.22 2.10
C GLY A 185 -3.30 17.81 2.81
N GLY A 186 -2.12 17.19 2.68
CA GLY A 186 -0.91 17.56 3.42
C GLY A 186 -0.19 18.79 2.84
N VAL A 187 -0.12 18.88 1.51
CA VAL A 187 0.69 19.86 0.77
C VAL A 187 -0.23 20.68 -0.16
N SER A 188 -0.20 22.00 -0.06
CA SER A 188 -0.95 22.88 -0.98
C SER A 188 -0.41 22.78 -2.40
N PHE A 189 -1.23 23.08 -3.41
CA PHE A 189 -0.77 23.16 -4.81
C PHE A 189 0.47 24.05 -4.96
N GLU A 190 0.48 25.16 -4.24
CA GLU A 190 1.53 26.17 -4.25
C GLU A 190 2.84 25.66 -3.65
N SER A 191 2.78 25.08 -2.45
CA SER A 191 3.95 24.50 -1.79
C SER A 191 4.53 23.38 -2.64
N PHE A 192 3.66 22.50 -3.17
CA PHE A 192 4.09 21.43 -4.05
C PHE A 192 4.77 21.94 -5.32
N ALA A 193 4.18 22.94 -5.99
CA ALA A 193 4.75 23.54 -7.19
C ALA A 193 6.12 24.18 -6.90
N ARG A 194 6.29 24.87 -5.77
CA ARG A 194 7.57 25.47 -5.37
C ARG A 194 8.64 24.41 -5.13
N THR A 195 8.33 23.36 -4.36
CA THR A 195 9.28 22.28 -4.08
C THR A 195 9.64 21.52 -5.35
N LEU A 196 8.66 21.21 -6.22
CA LEU A 196 8.91 20.58 -7.51
C LEU A 196 9.85 21.42 -8.37
N LEU A 197 9.64 22.73 -8.43
CA LEU A 197 10.47 23.67 -9.18
C LEU A 197 11.90 23.73 -8.63
N GLU A 198 12.07 23.73 -7.31
CA GLU A 198 13.38 23.72 -6.64
C GLU A 198 14.16 22.44 -6.93
N VAL A 199 13.52 21.28 -6.76
CA VAL A 199 14.10 19.97 -7.08
C VAL A 199 14.49 19.91 -8.56
N ALA A 200 13.58 20.31 -9.45
CA ALA A 200 13.82 20.33 -10.90
C ALA A 200 15.03 21.20 -11.30
N ARG A 201 15.22 22.35 -10.63
CA ARG A 201 16.38 23.24 -10.86
C ARG A 201 17.70 22.61 -10.42
N ARG A 202 17.70 21.90 -9.30
CA ARG A 202 18.88 21.22 -8.73
C ARG A 202 19.30 19.95 -9.47
N LEU A 203 18.43 19.37 -10.32
CA LEU A 203 18.75 18.15 -11.06
C LEU A 203 19.92 18.35 -12.03
N ASN A 204 21.04 17.65 -11.83
CA ASN A 204 22.15 17.67 -12.80
C ASN A 204 21.84 16.84 -14.06
N GLU A 205 20.94 15.87 -13.96
CA GLU A 205 20.46 15.01 -15.06
C GLU A 205 18.92 14.95 -14.99
N PRO A 206 18.21 14.86 -16.13
CA PRO A 206 16.76 14.83 -16.15
C PRO A 206 16.27 13.53 -15.52
N ASP A 207 15.49 13.66 -14.46
CA ASP A 207 14.73 12.56 -13.87
C ASP A 207 13.41 12.40 -14.65
N PRO A 208 13.06 11.20 -15.17
CA PRO A 208 11.88 11.02 -16.02
C PRO A 208 10.57 11.46 -15.34
N GLU A 209 10.44 11.20 -14.04
CA GLU A 209 9.25 11.53 -13.26
C GLU A 209 9.17 13.04 -13.03
N ILE A 210 10.24 13.64 -12.48
CA ILE A 210 10.29 15.09 -12.24
C ILE A 210 10.12 15.86 -13.55
N THR A 211 10.69 15.37 -14.65
CA THR A 211 10.55 16.01 -15.97
C THR A 211 9.10 15.95 -16.46
N ALA A 212 8.43 14.80 -16.33
CA ALA A 212 7.02 14.66 -16.71
C ALA A 212 6.09 15.49 -15.82
N LEU A 213 6.34 15.52 -14.50
CA LEU A 213 5.61 16.39 -13.57
C LEU A 213 5.81 17.87 -13.90
N THR A 214 7.06 18.31 -14.13
CA THR A 214 7.38 19.69 -14.51
C THR A 214 6.66 20.07 -15.80
N GLN A 215 6.56 19.16 -16.77
CA GLN A 215 5.80 19.35 -18.00
C GLN A 215 4.30 19.58 -17.72
N VAL A 216 3.65 18.68 -17.00
CA VAL A 216 2.22 18.77 -16.68
C VAL A 216 1.89 20.02 -15.85
N PHE A 217 2.76 20.38 -14.89
CA PHE A 217 2.64 21.62 -14.13
C PHE A 217 2.83 22.85 -15.00
N SER A 218 3.77 22.85 -15.96
CA SER A 218 3.94 23.97 -16.88
C SER A 218 2.67 24.24 -17.70
N TYR A 219 2.05 23.19 -18.24
CA TYR A 219 0.78 23.30 -18.96
C TYR A 219 -0.35 23.81 -18.07
N THR A 220 -0.43 23.27 -16.85
CA THR A 220 -1.47 23.66 -15.91
C THR A 220 -1.35 25.11 -15.50
N LEU A 221 -0.17 25.54 -15.06
CA LEU A 221 0.09 26.91 -14.60
C LEU A 221 -0.09 27.93 -15.72
N ASP A 222 0.31 27.59 -16.95
CA ASP A 222 0.06 28.43 -18.13
C ASP A 222 -1.44 28.64 -18.37
N TYR A 223 -2.27 27.62 -18.18
CA TYR A 223 -3.73 27.77 -18.21
C TYR A 223 -4.27 28.59 -17.03
N LEU A 224 -3.85 28.27 -15.79
CA LEU A 224 -4.31 28.94 -14.57
C LEU A 224 -3.89 30.41 -14.48
N SER A 225 -2.88 30.84 -15.24
CA SER A 225 -2.49 32.25 -15.37
C SER A 225 -3.59 33.13 -16.00
N LYS A 226 -4.61 32.52 -16.63
CA LYS A 226 -5.69 33.20 -17.34
C LYS A 226 -7.02 32.97 -16.62
N PRO A 227 -7.77 34.01 -16.24
CA PRO A 227 -9.09 33.84 -15.63
C PRO A 227 -10.13 33.30 -16.64
N PRO A 228 -11.18 32.58 -16.17
CA PRO A 228 -11.49 32.23 -14.78
C PRO A 228 -10.71 31.02 -14.24
N ILE A 229 -10.41 31.05 -12.95
CA ILE A 229 -9.66 29.99 -12.25
C ILE A 229 -10.67 28.94 -11.75
N PRO A 230 -10.46 27.64 -12.02
CA PRO A 230 -11.31 26.55 -11.53
C PRO A 230 -11.12 26.32 -10.01
N ASP A 231 -12.06 25.66 -9.36
CA ASP A 231 -12.00 25.39 -7.90
C ASP A 231 -10.91 24.37 -7.54
N ALA A 232 -10.58 23.48 -8.48
CA ALA A 232 -9.58 22.46 -8.31
C ALA A 232 -8.92 22.07 -9.64
N VAL A 233 -7.76 21.44 -9.54
CA VAL A 233 -7.07 20.83 -10.67
C VAL A 233 -6.75 19.36 -10.39
N GLN A 234 -6.88 18.52 -11.42
CA GLN A 234 -6.45 17.14 -11.48
C GLN A 234 -5.37 16.99 -12.56
N LEU A 235 -4.19 16.55 -12.14
CA LEU A 235 -3.03 16.36 -12.99
C LEU A 235 -2.76 14.88 -13.15
N GLY A 236 -2.32 14.45 -14.33
CA GLY A 236 -1.85 13.08 -14.49
C GLY A 236 -0.82 12.86 -15.59
N VAL A 237 0.06 11.90 -15.35
CA VAL A 237 0.99 11.34 -16.33
C VAL A 237 0.61 9.88 -16.51
N LEU A 238 0.08 9.51 -17.67
CA LEU A 238 -0.51 8.19 -17.93
C LEU A 238 0.39 7.37 -18.88
N PRO A 239 1.08 6.33 -18.39
CA PRO A 239 1.76 5.37 -19.24
C PRO A 239 0.79 4.59 -20.15
N SER A 240 1.29 3.79 -21.08
CA SER A 240 0.42 2.96 -21.93
C SER A 240 0.04 1.61 -21.31
N THR A 241 0.94 1.04 -20.49
CA THR A 241 0.85 -0.35 -19.99
C THR A 241 1.10 -0.46 -18.49
N SER A 242 1.32 0.65 -17.80
CA SER A 242 1.69 0.65 -16.40
C SER A 242 0.91 1.75 -15.68
N GLU A 243 0.89 1.67 -14.36
CA GLU A 243 0.18 2.64 -13.55
C GLU A 243 0.74 4.05 -13.72
N GLY A 244 -0.17 5.02 -13.89
CA GLY A 244 0.17 6.43 -14.09
C GLY A 244 0.09 7.26 -12.82
N PHE A 245 0.78 8.39 -12.80
CA PHE A 245 0.65 9.37 -11.73
C PHE A 245 -0.65 10.16 -11.92
N VAL A 246 -1.47 10.30 -10.87
CA VAL A 246 -2.65 11.18 -10.86
C VAL A 246 -2.77 11.85 -9.49
N CYS A 247 -2.88 13.17 -9.46
CA CYS A 247 -3.08 13.93 -8.23
C CYS A 247 -4.14 15.01 -8.40
N ARG A 248 -4.79 15.41 -7.31
CA ARG A 248 -5.80 16.47 -7.32
C ARG A 248 -5.51 17.49 -6.22
N PHE A 249 -5.57 18.78 -6.57
CA PHE A 249 -5.38 19.88 -5.64
C PHE A 249 -6.58 20.84 -5.66
N PRO A 250 -7.05 21.33 -4.49
CA PRO A 250 -7.85 22.55 -4.44
C PRO A 250 -6.99 23.76 -4.81
N LEU A 251 -7.59 24.77 -5.43
CA LEU A 251 -6.93 26.00 -5.84
C LEU A 251 -7.44 27.18 -5.02
N ASN A 252 -6.52 27.90 -4.38
CA ASN A 252 -6.84 29.04 -3.50
C ASN A 252 -6.16 30.36 -3.94
N GLY A 253 -5.30 30.32 -4.97
CA GLY A 253 -4.51 31.46 -5.44
C GLY A 253 -5.21 32.35 -6.47
N SER A 254 -4.63 33.52 -6.71
CA SER A 254 -5.06 34.49 -7.74
C SER A 254 -4.28 34.31 -9.06
N GLY A 255 -4.81 34.82 -10.17
CA GLY A 255 -4.22 34.61 -11.51
C GLY A 255 -2.78 35.14 -11.65
N GLY A 256 -2.45 36.23 -10.94
CA GLY A 256 -1.11 36.81 -10.95
C GLY A 256 -0.04 35.92 -10.32
N PHE A 257 -0.38 35.18 -9.26
CA PHE A 257 0.52 34.21 -8.63
C PHE A 257 0.84 33.04 -9.58
N TYR A 258 -0.16 32.52 -10.29
CA TYR A 258 0.05 31.42 -11.23
C TYR A 258 0.88 31.85 -12.45
N ALA A 259 0.79 33.11 -12.88
CA ALA A 259 1.60 33.63 -13.98
C ALA A 259 3.11 33.61 -13.67
N GLU A 260 3.51 34.00 -12.45
CA GLU A 260 4.91 33.94 -12.02
C GLU A 260 5.46 32.51 -12.04
N LEU A 261 4.67 31.57 -11.48
CA LEU A 261 5.03 30.15 -11.48
C LEU A 261 5.07 29.57 -12.91
N ALA A 262 4.14 29.95 -13.78
CA ALA A 262 4.09 29.46 -15.16
C ALA A 262 5.41 29.75 -15.89
N GLU A 263 5.91 30.98 -15.83
CA GLU A 263 7.18 31.37 -16.46
C GLU A 263 8.38 30.62 -15.86
N ALA A 264 8.40 30.45 -14.54
CA ALA A 264 9.44 29.71 -13.86
C ALA A 264 9.47 28.22 -14.28
N PHE A 265 8.30 27.60 -14.42
CA PHE A 265 8.15 26.21 -14.87
C PHE A 265 8.50 26.05 -16.35
N LYS A 266 8.06 26.94 -17.24
CA LYS A 266 8.44 26.92 -18.66
C LYS A 266 9.95 26.96 -18.85
N ARG A 267 10.64 27.89 -18.17
CA ARG A 267 12.11 28.00 -18.20
C ARG A 267 12.79 26.73 -17.68
N THR A 268 12.32 26.22 -16.56
CA THR A 268 12.89 25.02 -15.92
C THR A 268 12.68 23.79 -16.79
N TYR A 269 11.50 23.60 -17.36
CA TYR A 269 11.21 22.50 -18.28
C TYR A 269 12.05 22.59 -19.56
N ALA A 270 12.21 23.78 -20.14
CA ALA A 270 13.09 23.99 -21.29
C ALA A 270 14.56 23.67 -20.96
N GLN A 271 15.03 24.00 -19.75
CA GLN A 271 16.37 23.61 -19.28
C GLN A 271 16.48 22.09 -19.10
N LEU A 272 15.52 21.43 -18.46
CA LEU A 272 15.50 19.97 -18.30
C LEU A 272 15.54 19.24 -19.66
N LYS A 273 14.78 19.71 -20.66
CA LYS A 273 14.81 19.18 -22.03
C LYS A 273 16.18 19.29 -22.69
N ARG A 274 17.00 20.27 -22.30
CA ARG A 274 18.37 20.50 -22.81
C ARG A 274 19.45 19.74 -22.02
N LYS A 275 19.16 19.27 -20.80
CA LYS A 275 20.13 18.55 -19.96
C LYS A 275 20.50 17.19 -20.58
N PRO A 276 21.74 16.70 -20.37
CA PRO A 276 22.18 15.41 -20.87
C PRO A 276 21.29 14.30 -20.30
N LYS A 277 20.75 13.46 -21.18
CA LYS A 277 19.69 12.49 -20.90
C LYS A 277 20.10 11.45 -19.84
N THR A 278 19.12 10.75 -19.23
CA THR A 278 19.36 9.67 -18.25
C THR A 278 20.37 8.64 -18.75
N TYR A 279 21.05 7.94 -17.84
CA TYR A 279 22.01 6.89 -18.21
C TYR A 279 21.38 5.84 -19.15
N PHE A 280 20.15 5.38 -18.89
CA PHE A 280 19.37 4.52 -19.79
C PHE A 280 19.30 5.04 -21.24
N ARG A 281 19.07 6.34 -21.41
CA ARG A 281 18.95 6.97 -22.73
C ARG A 281 20.33 7.30 -23.34
N LYS A 282 21.35 7.59 -22.51
CA LYS A 282 22.77 7.67 -22.94
C LYS A 282 23.25 6.31 -23.48
N VAL A 283 22.86 5.18 -22.86
CA VAL A 283 23.17 3.82 -23.36
C VAL A 283 22.62 3.65 -24.77
N ARG A 284 21.31 3.91 -24.92
CA ARG A 284 20.58 3.75 -26.18
C ARG A 284 21.14 4.62 -27.30
N GLU A 285 21.41 5.89 -27.04
CA GLU A 285 21.95 6.81 -28.04
C GLU A 285 23.37 6.44 -28.46
N ARG A 286 24.22 6.03 -27.51
CA ARG A 286 25.59 5.62 -27.82
C ARG A 286 25.64 4.25 -28.53
N ALA A 287 24.69 3.36 -28.24
CA ALA A 287 24.54 2.08 -28.94
C ALA A 287 24.07 2.24 -30.39
N GLY A 288 23.18 3.20 -30.67
CA GLY A 288 22.62 3.43 -32.02
C GLY A 288 23.56 4.05 -33.05
N VAL A 289 24.76 4.52 -32.67
CA VAL A 289 25.74 5.14 -33.58
C VAL A 289 26.72 4.08 -34.12
N LYS A 290 26.41 3.51 -35.29
CA LYS A 290 27.08 2.34 -35.91
C LYS A 290 28.62 2.42 -36.03
N ALA A 291 29.24 3.60 -36.07
CA ALA A 291 30.69 3.73 -36.34
C ALA A 291 31.59 3.90 -35.10
N ARG A 292 31.04 4.13 -33.89
CA ARG A 292 31.83 4.39 -32.64
C ARG A 292 31.19 3.81 -31.36
N SER A 293 30.23 2.91 -31.49
CA SER A 293 29.36 2.41 -30.41
C SER A 293 30.14 1.86 -29.21
N TYR A 294 31.09 0.96 -29.41
CA TYR A 294 31.87 0.30 -28.34
C TYR A 294 32.64 1.29 -27.46
N ARG A 295 33.42 2.20 -28.07
CA ARG A 295 34.25 3.18 -27.34
C ARG A 295 33.39 4.19 -26.57
N ASN A 296 32.20 4.51 -27.09
CA ASN A 296 31.25 5.38 -26.42
C ASN A 296 30.55 4.71 -25.24
N LEU A 297 30.23 3.41 -25.36
CA LEU A 297 29.70 2.59 -24.26
C LEU A 297 30.76 2.42 -23.16
N ASP A 298 32.02 2.20 -23.50
CA ASP A 298 33.12 2.08 -22.53
C ASP A 298 33.32 3.39 -21.75
N LYS A 299 33.34 4.55 -22.43
CA LYS A 299 33.38 5.86 -21.76
C LYS A 299 32.19 6.08 -20.83
N LEU A 300 31.00 5.59 -21.19
CA LEU A 300 29.82 5.71 -20.34
C LEU A 300 29.94 4.80 -19.11
N LYS A 301 30.50 3.60 -19.30
CA LYS A 301 30.79 2.67 -18.22
C LYS A 301 31.76 3.30 -17.22
N GLU A 302 32.86 3.89 -17.68
CA GLU A 302 33.84 4.59 -16.85
C GLU A 302 33.20 5.75 -16.06
N GLU A 303 32.46 6.62 -16.74
CA GLU A 303 31.73 7.74 -16.12
C GLU A 303 30.80 7.26 -14.99
N LEU A 304 30.06 6.17 -15.26
CA LEU A 304 29.09 5.63 -14.31
C LEU A 304 29.76 4.88 -13.16
N THR A 305 30.85 4.15 -13.41
CA THR A 305 31.67 3.51 -12.37
C THR A 305 32.18 4.54 -11.37
N VAL A 306 32.72 5.67 -11.83
CA VAL A 306 33.18 6.76 -10.95
C VAL A 306 32.04 7.30 -10.09
N LYS A 307 30.84 7.50 -10.66
CA LYS A 307 29.67 7.97 -9.89
C LYS A 307 29.20 6.94 -8.85
N VAL A 308 29.22 5.65 -9.20
CA VAL A 308 28.90 4.58 -8.25
C VAL A 308 29.91 4.57 -7.11
N GLU A 309 31.21 4.63 -7.40
CA GLU A 309 32.28 4.66 -6.39
C GLU A 309 32.19 5.89 -5.47
N GLN A 310 31.91 7.08 -6.02
CA GLN A 310 31.68 8.29 -5.24
C GLN A 310 30.50 8.12 -4.27
N LEU A 311 29.37 7.61 -4.76
CA LEU A 311 28.18 7.40 -3.93
C LEU A 311 28.41 6.31 -2.87
N GLN A 312 29.16 5.25 -3.19
CA GLN A 312 29.58 4.24 -2.23
C GLN A 312 30.49 4.84 -1.15
N SER A 313 31.46 5.68 -1.54
CA SER A 313 32.33 6.39 -0.60
C SER A 313 31.54 7.28 0.36
N GLU A 314 30.55 8.04 -0.14
CA GLU A 314 29.63 8.83 0.68
C GLU A 314 28.82 7.99 1.68
N LEU A 315 28.58 6.71 1.37
CA LEU A 315 27.81 5.77 2.21
C LEU A 315 28.69 4.91 3.12
N ASN A 316 30.00 4.79 2.87
CA ASN A 316 30.89 3.90 3.63
C ASN A 316 31.24 4.41 5.05
N GLY A 317 30.79 5.60 5.46
CA GLY A 317 31.00 6.15 6.80
C GLY A 317 29.81 5.95 7.76
N PRO A 318 30.02 5.68 9.07
CA PRO A 318 28.95 5.74 10.06
C PRO A 318 28.34 7.13 10.10
N ARG A 319 27.03 7.22 9.89
CA ARG A 319 26.29 8.46 10.16
C ARG A 319 25.64 8.33 11.51
N ARG A 320 25.97 9.26 12.42
CA ARG A 320 25.49 9.27 13.80
C ARG A 320 24.61 10.48 14.03
N THR A 321 23.42 10.25 14.54
CA THR A 321 22.50 11.30 14.99
C THR A 321 22.15 11.04 16.44
N SER A 322 22.10 12.10 17.24
CA SER A 322 21.65 12.06 18.63
C SER A 322 20.37 12.87 18.75
N LEU A 323 19.37 12.30 19.42
CA LEU A 323 18.11 12.96 19.72
C LEU A 323 17.87 12.94 21.22
N ARG A 324 17.45 14.09 21.77
CA ARG A 324 17.03 14.22 23.17
C ARG A 324 15.54 14.52 23.22
N PRO A 325 14.73 13.71 23.92
CA PRO A 325 13.31 14.00 24.10
C PRO A 325 13.10 15.38 24.73
N ALA A 326 12.10 16.14 24.26
CA ALA A 326 11.81 17.47 24.77
C ALA A 326 11.19 17.46 26.19
N LYS A 327 10.43 16.42 26.52
CA LYS A 327 9.87 16.14 27.86
C LYS A 327 10.33 14.76 28.32
N THR A 328 10.40 14.55 29.63
CA THR A 328 10.59 13.21 30.21
C THR A 328 9.33 12.36 30.07
N ILE A 329 9.43 11.02 30.14
CA ILE A 329 8.26 10.15 30.03
C ILE A 329 7.38 10.23 31.29
N SER A 330 7.98 10.52 32.45
CA SER A 330 7.34 10.72 33.75
C SER A 330 6.45 11.96 33.74
N GLU A 331 6.96 13.09 33.24
CA GLU A 331 6.15 14.30 33.04
C GLU A 331 4.96 14.02 32.13
N LEU A 332 5.18 13.29 31.03
CA LEU A 332 4.14 12.96 30.07
C LEU A 332 3.07 12.03 30.69
N ARG A 333 3.47 11.05 31.51
CA ARG A 333 2.54 10.16 32.23
C ARG A 333 1.69 10.92 33.25
N ALA A 334 2.29 11.88 33.97
CA ALA A 334 1.58 12.74 34.91
C ALA A 334 0.57 13.64 34.18
N GLU A 335 0.97 14.22 33.05
CA GLU A 335 0.10 15.02 32.17
C GLU A 335 -1.10 14.20 31.66
N VAL A 336 -0.87 13.00 31.12
CA VAL A 336 -1.94 12.11 30.65
C VAL A 336 -2.92 11.75 31.76
N LEU A 337 -2.42 11.42 32.96
CA LEU A 337 -3.29 11.10 34.10
C LEU A 337 -4.18 12.29 34.49
N ARG A 338 -3.59 13.51 34.53
CA ARG A 338 -4.34 14.74 34.81
C ARG A 338 -5.41 14.99 33.75
N LEU A 339 -5.06 14.91 32.46
CA LEU A 339 -6.00 15.15 31.35
C LEU A 339 -7.20 14.19 31.39
N VAL A 340 -6.98 12.91 31.70
CA VAL A 340 -8.07 11.94 31.83
C VAL A 340 -8.98 12.30 33.02
N ARG A 341 -8.40 12.65 34.19
CA ARG A 341 -9.18 13.06 35.37
C ARG A 341 -10.01 14.31 35.09
N ASP A 342 -9.39 15.35 34.54
CA ASP A 342 -10.05 16.61 34.23
C ASP A 342 -11.22 16.38 33.26
N PHE A 343 -11.00 15.57 32.22
CA PHE A 343 -12.05 15.22 31.27
C PHE A 343 -13.29 14.58 31.93
N PHE A 344 -13.12 13.70 32.93
CA PHE A 344 -14.26 13.13 33.67
C PHE A 344 -14.91 14.11 34.64
N ASN A 345 -14.18 15.12 35.14
CA ASN A 345 -14.69 16.12 36.08
C ASN A 345 -15.44 17.29 35.39
N GLU A 346 -15.15 17.60 34.12
CA GLU A 346 -15.68 18.75 33.36
C GLU A 346 -17.18 18.65 32.92
N GLY A 347 -18.09 18.12 33.74
CA GLY A 347 -19.53 18.10 33.43
C GLY A 347 -20.04 16.87 32.66
N PRO A 348 -21.27 16.89 32.10
CA PRO A 348 -22.04 15.69 31.77
C PRO A 348 -21.37 14.80 30.70
N TYR A 349 -21.79 13.54 30.71
CA TYR A 349 -21.48 12.51 29.70
C TYR A 349 -21.90 12.98 28.29
N GLY A 350 -21.54 12.25 27.22
CA GLY A 350 -21.84 12.65 25.85
C GLY A 350 -20.71 13.38 25.11
N LYS A 351 -19.47 13.18 25.55
CA LYS A 351 -18.25 13.77 25.01
C LYS A 351 -17.19 12.70 24.68
N ALA A 352 -16.20 13.05 23.88
CA ALA A 352 -15.09 12.15 23.56
C ALA A 352 -13.71 12.78 23.86
N LEU A 353 -12.76 11.94 24.28
CA LEU A 353 -11.36 12.29 24.51
C LEU A 353 -10.47 11.48 23.57
N VAL A 354 -9.61 12.16 22.83
CA VAL A 354 -8.60 11.55 21.96
C VAL A 354 -7.21 11.88 22.50
N LEU A 355 -6.45 10.85 22.89
CA LEU A 355 -5.07 11.02 23.35
C LEU A 355 -4.10 10.49 22.30
N LEU A 356 -3.44 11.41 21.62
CA LEU A 356 -2.40 11.17 20.61
C LEU A 356 -1.04 11.30 21.28
N HIS A 357 -0.68 10.35 22.15
CA HIS A 357 0.58 10.40 22.90
C HIS A 357 1.47 9.23 22.52
N SER A 358 2.78 9.35 22.69
CA SER A 358 3.71 8.24 22.41
C SER A 358 3.36 6.97 23.21
N THR A 359 3.74 5.80 22.68
CA THR A 359 3.60 4.52 23.42
C THR A 359 4.38 4.57 24.74
N GLY A 360 3.79 4.07 25.83
CA GLY A 360 4.39 4.15 27.17
C GLY A 360 4.07 5.43 27.96
N ALA A 361 3.35 6.39 27.36
CA ALA A 361 2.82 7.58 28.05
C ALA A 361 1.69 7.27 29.06
N GLY A 362 1.29 6.00 29.21
CA GLY A 362 0.31 5.58 30.21
C GLY A 362 -1.16 5.85 29.85
N LYS A 363 -1.51 6.10 28.59
CA LYS A 363 -2.89 6.37 28.11
C LYS A 363 -3.91 5.36 28.66
N THR A 364 -3.70 4.07 28.37
CA THR A 364 -4.60 2.97 28.74
C THR A 364 -4.63 2.76 30.25
N THR A 365 -3.48 2.84 30.91
CA THR A 365 -3.36 2.74 32.38
C THR A 365 -4.09 3.86 33.09
N ALA A 366 -3.94 5.11 32.65
CA ALA A 366 -4.61 6.27 33.21
C ALA A 366 -6.13 6.17 33.06
N ALA A 367 -6.62 5.82 31.86
CA ALA A 367 -8.04 5.60 31.61
C ALA A 367 -8.63 4.51 32.50
N ARG A 368 -7.96 3.36 32.60
CA ARG A 368 -8.40 2.25 33.45
C ARG A 368 -8.43 2.64 34.93
N ARG A 369 -7.36 3.28 35.42
CA ARG A 369 -7.25 3.74 36.80
C ARG A 369 -8.37 4.71 37.16
N VAL A 370 -8.56 5.75 36.35
CA VAL A 370 -9.59 6.77 36.61
C VAL A 370 -10.98 6.16 36.53
N VAL A 371 -11.31 5.48 35.42
CA VAL A 371 -12.67 4.97 35.19
C VAL A 371 -13.03 3.83 36.14
N LEU A 372 -12.20 2.80 36.25
CA LEU A 372 -12.53 1.63 37.06
C LEU A 372 -12.19 1.82 38.55
N GLY A 373 -11.15 2.59 38.87
CA GLY A 373 -10.63 2.73 40.22
C GLY A 373 -11.10 3.98 40.98
N GLU A 374 -11.20 5.15 40.32
CA GLU A 374 -11.43 6.43 41.00
C GLU A 374 -12.89 6.91 40.93
N THR A 375 -13.70 6.45 39.98
CA THR A 375 -15.12 6.82 39.92
C THR A 375 -15.98 5.89 40.78
N ASP A 376 -16.96 6.43 41.52
CA ASP A 376 -17.95 5.63 42.27
C ASP A 376 -19.21 5.31 41.45
N GLU A 377 -19.15 5.54 40.14
CA GLU A 377 -20.33 5.48 39.30
C GLU A 377 -20.68 4.07 38.86
N LYS A 378 -21.99 3.84 38.73
CA LYS A 378 -22.52 2.61 38.15
C LYS A 378 -22.27 2.59 36.63
N LEU A 379 -21.32 1.77 36.17
CA LEU A 379 -20.85 1.83 34.77
C LEU A 379 -20.49 0.49 34.15
N VAL A 380 -20.50 0.46 32.81
CA VAL A 380 -19.94 -0.62 31.99
C VAL A 380 -18.80 -0.06 31.14
N TYR A 381 -17.61 -0.63 31.30
CA TYR A 381 -16.39 -0.29 30.58
C TYR A 381 -16.20 -1.25 29.41
N PHE A 382 -16.21 -0.75 28.18
CA PHE A 382 -15.95 -1.54 26.97
C PHE A 382 -14.61 -1.17 26.38
N TYR A 383 -13.69 -2.13 26.33
CA TYR A 383 -12.37 -1.97 25.77
C TYR A 383 -12.23 -2.69 24.43
N PHE A 384 -11.81 -1.94 23.42
CA PHE A 384 -11.52 -2.41 22.08
C PHE A 384 -10.04 -2.16 21.77
N ALA A 385 -9.35 -3.20 21.29
CA ALA A 385 -7.99 -3.09 20.78
C ALA A 385 -7.84 -3.89 19.48
N PRO A 386 -6.87 -3.56 18.60
CA PRO A 386 -6.69 -4.26 17.33
C PRO A 386 -6.31 -5.74 17.49
N ARG A 387 -5.68 -6.12 18.61
CA ARG A 387 -5.06 -7.43 18.80
C ARG A 387 -5.62 -8.17 20.02
N LYS A 388 -5.86 -9.48 19.89
CA LYS A 388 -6.29 -10.37 20.99
C LYS A 388 -5.37 -10.27 22.21
N LYS A 389 -4.05 -10.15 22.00
CA LYS A 389 -3.07 -10.06 23.09
C LYS A 389 -3.22 -8.81 23.95
N LEU A 390 -3.34 -7.62 23.34
CA LEU A 390 -3.60 -6.38 24.08
C LEU A 390 -4.91 -6.49 24.88
N VAL A 391 -5.93 -7.15 24.32
CA VAL A 391 -7.19 -7.45 25.03
C VAL A 391 -6.93 -8.34 26.25
N SER A 392 -6.13 -9.40 26.12
CA SER A 392 -5.75 -10.29 27.22
C SER A 392 -4.94 -9.60 28.32
N GLU A 393 -3.96 -8.76 27.97
CA GLU A 393 -3.18 -8.01 28.95
C GLU A 393 -4.04 -7.04 29.77
N GLN A 394 -4.95 -6.32 29.11
CA GLN A 394 -5.86 -5.40 29.81
C GLN A 394 -6.93 -6.13 30.64
N LEU A 395 -7.32 -7.34 30.22
CA LEU A 395 -8.23 -8.19 30.97
C LEU A 395 -7.63 -8.56 32.33
N ILE A 396 -6.40 -9.11 32.34
CA ILE A 396 -5.70 -9.50 33.58
C ILE A 396 -5.59 -8.32 34.55
N GLU A 397 -5.26 -7.16 34.02
CA GLU A 397 -5.13 -5.94 34.83
C GLU A 397 -6.47 -5.42 35.36
N ALA A 398 -7.57 -5.62 34.63
CA ALA A 398 -8.90 -5.27 35.12
C ALA A 398 -9.42 -6.27 36.15
N GLU A 399 -9.11 -7.57 36.01
CA GLU A 399 -9.42 -8.59 37.02
C GLU A 399 -8.74 -8.28 38.35
N ARG A 400 -7.48 -7.82 38.31
CA ARG A 400 -6.76 -7.35 39.52
C ARG A 400 -7.47 -6.19 40.23
N LEU A 401 -8.20 -5.34 39.50
CA LEU A 401 -8.87 -4.16 40.04
C LEU A 401 -10.32 -4.43 40.48
N LEU A 402 -11.05 -5.28 39.76
CA LEU A 402 -12.50 -5.48 39.95
C LEU A 402 -12.89 -6.88 40.48
N GLY A 403 -11.98 -7.85 40.44
CA GLY A 403 -12.28 -9.27 40.57
C GLY A 403 -12.77 -9.90 39.26
N SER A 404 -12.52 -11.21 39.08
CA SER A 404 -12.81 -11.92 37.83
C SER A 404 -14.31 -11.97 37.49
N GLU A 405 -15.19 -12.02 38.49
CA GLU A 405 -16.65 -12.05 38.28
C GLU A 405 -17.22 -10.77 37.65
N ARG A 406 -16.47 -9.66 37.66
CA ARG A 406 -16.87 -8.37 37.07
C ARG A 406 -16.18 -8.08 35.74
N VAL A 407 -15.46 -9.06 35.19
CA VAL A 407 -14.71 -8.94 33.94
C VAL A 407 -15.23 -9.98 32.94
N LEU A 408 -15.69 -9.50 31.78
CA LEU A 408 -16.28 -10.33 30.74
C LEU A 408 -15.45 -10.28 29.45
N THR A 409 -15.25 -11.46 28.87
CA THR A 409 -14.65 -11.64 27.54
C THR A 409 -15.34 -12.80 26.83
N VAL A 410 -15.23 -12.85 25.50
CA VAL A 410 -15.68 -14.00 24.71
C VAL A 410 -14.48 -14.54 23.96
N SER A 411 -14.00 -15.72 24.35
CA SER A 411 -12.98 -16.45 23.59
C SER A 411 -13.64 -17.21 22.42
N GLN A 412 -12.91 -17.35 21.32
CA GLN A 412 -13.32 -18.22 20.21
C GLN A 412 -13.14 -19.72 20.54
N ALA A 413 -12.46 -20.05 21.64
CA ALA A 413 -12.12 -21.41 22.03
C ALA A 413 -12.98 -21.85 23.22
N GLY A 414 -14.00 -22.65 22.96
CA GLY A 414 -14.80 -23.29 24.01
C GLY A 414 -16.13 -23.84 23.49
N ARG A 415 -16.25 -25.17 23.48
CA ARG A 415 -17.45 -25.94 23.12
C ARG A 415 -18.67 -25.52 23.94
N GLU A 416 -19.73 -25.11 23.25
CA GLU A 416 -21.05 -25.73 23.37
C GLU A 416 -21.60 -25.78 21.94
N LYS A 417 -21.97 -26.98 21.46
CA LYS A 417 -22.81 -27.06 20.26
C LYS A 417 -24.09 -26.29 20.61
N PRO A 418 -24.45 -25.19 19.93
CA PRO A 418 -25.81 -24.70 20.09
C PRO A 418 -26.74 -25.83 19.66
N PRO A 419 -27.83 -26.11 20.39
CA PRO A 419 -28.81 -27.07 19.91
C PRO A 419 -29.25 -26.60 18.53
N ALA A 420 -29.04 -27.46 17.52
CA ALA A 420 -29.44 -27.19 16.16
C ALA A 420 -30.97 -27.01 16.15
N VAL A 421 -31.45 -25.77 16.16
CA VAL A 421 -32.84 -25.48 15.88
C VAL A 421 -33.01 -25.65 14.38
N ARG A 422 -33.39 -26.85 13.95
CA ARG A 422 -33.80 -27.14 12.58
C ARG A 422 -35.06 -26.32 12.25
N ARG A 423 -34.90 -25.27 11.46
CA ARG A 423 -35.95 -24.69 10.62
C ARG A 423 -35.37 -24.46 9.22
N GLY A 424 -35.69 -25.35 8.29
CA GLY A 424 -35.33 -25.26 6.86
C GLY A 424 -33.91 -25.73 6.51
N ASP A 425 -33.71 -26.11 5.25
CA ASP A 425 -32.51 -26.75 4.67
C ASP A 425 -31.24 -25.89 4.61
N GLU A 426 -31.13 -24.84 5.42
CA GLU A 426 -29.92 -24.02 5.53
C GLU A 426 -29.37 -24.07 6.96
N ALA A 427 -28.39 -24.95 7.17
CA ALA A 427 -27.56 -24.90 8.37
C ALA A 427 -26.68 -23.63 8.31
N LYS A 428 -27.05 -22.57 9.03
CA LYS A 428 -26.17 -21.42 9.27
C LYS A 428 -25.29 -21.72 10.47
N GLU A 429 -24.01 -22.02 10.23
CA GLU A 429 -22.99 -22.00 11.28
C GLU A 429 -22.73 -20.56 11.74
N GLU A 430 -22.94 -20.30 13.04
CA GLU A 430 -22.67 -19.01 13.71
C GLU A 430 -21.20 -18.89 14.17
N SER A 431 -20.23 -19.21 13.29
CA SER A 431 -18.80 -19.01 13.55
C SER A 431 -18.30 -17.60 13.12
N SER A 432 -19.20 -16.67 12.82
CA SER A 432 -18.84 -15.30 12.39
C SER A 432 -18.57 -14.36 13.57
N PRO A 433 -17.71 -13.32 13.43
CA PRO A 433 -17.47 -12.32 14.48
C PRO A 433 -18.69 -11.45 14.86
N GLU A 434 -19.73 -11.45 14.03
CA GLU A 434 -21.07 -10.95 14.41
C GLU A 434 -21.61 -11.67 15.66
N GLY A 435 -21.28 -12.97 15.80
CA GLY A 435 -21.58 -13.76 16.99
C GLY A 435 -20.81 -13.33 18.24
N LEU A 436 -19.58 -12.81 18.14
CA LEU A 436 -18.78 -12.44 19.32
C LEU A 436 -19.37 -11.24 20.05
N LEU A 437 -19.65 -10.15 19.34
CA LEU A 437 -20.20 -8.94 19.95
C LEU A 437 -21.64 -9.15 20.43
N ARG A 438 -22.41 -9.97 19.71
CA ARG A 438 -23.75 -10.40 20.14
C ARG A 438 -23.68 -11.23 21.43
N ARG A 439 -22.83 -12.26 21.50
CA ARG A 439 -22.64 -13.09 22.70
C ARG A 439 -22.16 -12.25 23.89
N LEU A 440 -21.18 -11.36 23.68
CA LEU A 440 -20.73 -10.44 24.72
C LEU A 440 -21.88 -9.56 25.21
N SER A 441 -22.71 -9.05 24.29
CA SER A 441 -23.89 -8.27 24.65
C SER A 441 -24.93 -9.06 25.44
N GLU A 442 -25.09 -10.36 25.15
CA GLU A 442 -25.99 -11.26 25.87
C GLU A 442 -25.45 -11.56 27.28
N LEU A 443 -24.15 -11.86 27.42
CA LEU A 443 -23.48 -12.06 28.72
C LEU A 443 -23.58 -10.83 29.63
N VAL A 444 -23.38 -9.63 29.08
CA VAL A 444 -23.54 -8.38 29.82
C VAL A 444 -24.98 -8.22 30.33
N LYS A 445 -25.98 -8.48 29.48
CA LYS A 445 -27.39 -8.42 29.90
C LYS A 445 -27.70 -9.42 30.99
N GLN A 446 -27.15 -10.62 30.91
CA GLN A 446 -27.34 -11.67 31.92
C GLN A 446 -26.73 -11.24 33.26
N SER A 447 -25.45 -10.85 33.26
CA SER A 447 -24.74 -10.37 34.45
C SER A 447 -25.46 -9.19 35.12
N VAL A 448 -25.90 -8.21 34.34
CA VAL A 448 -26.64 -7.04 34.86
C VAL A 448 -28.00 -7.42 35.48
N LYS A 449 -28.71 -8.41 34.91
CA LYS A 449 -30.01 -8.87 35.44
C LYS A 449 -29.86 -9.68 36.72
N GLU A 450 -28.91 -10.61 36.74
CA GLU A 450 -28.75 -11.61 37.79
C GLU A 450 -27.93 -11.07 38.97
N HIS A 451 -26.82 -10.38 38.70
CA HIS A 451 -25.80 -10.02 39.70
C HIS A 451 -25.78 -8.53 40.03
N LYS A 452 -26.36 -7.68 39.17
CA LYS A 452 -26.43 -6.20 39.32
C LYS A 452 -25.12 -5.54 39.78
N PRO A 453 -23.97 -5.83 39.15
CA PRO A 453 -22.69 -5.30 39.60
C PRO A 453 -22.62 -3.77 39.45
N ASP A 454 -21.97 -3.07 40.37
CA ASP A 454 -21.79 -1.61 40.20
C ASP A 454 -20.90 -1.27 39.01
N LYS A 455 -19.90 -2.11 38.74
CA LYS A 455 -18.97 -1.97 37.62
C LYS A 455 -18.81 -3.29 36.88
N LEU A 456 -18.77 -3.20 35.55
CA LEU A 456 -18.50 -4.34 34.68
C LEU A 456 -17.49 -3.92 33.61
N ALA A 457 -16.46 -4.73 33.36
CA ALA A 457 -15.48 -4.48 32.32
C ALA A 457 -15.59 -5.55 31.22
N CYS A 458 -15.62 -5.13 29.96
CA CYS A 458 -15.89 -5.95 28.78
C CYS A 458 -14.78 -5.77 27.76
N PHE A 459 -14.19 -6.87 27.30
CA PHE A 459 -12.98 -6.85 26.49
C PHE A 459 -13.21 -7.55 25.15
N THR A 460 -12.94 -6.87 24.03
CA THR A 460 -13.03 -7.46 22.69
C THR A 460 -12.13 -6.74 21.67
N THR A 461 -12.09 -7.24 20.43
CA THR A 461 -11.27 -6.66 19.37
C THR A 461 -11.99 -5.55 18.61
N THR A 462 -11.25 -4.56 18.11
CA THR A 462 -11.79 -3.47 17.27
C THR A 462 -12.54 -4.02 16.04
N GLN A 463 -12.02 -5.09 15.44
CA GLN A 463 -12.64 -5.74 14.27
C GLN A 463 -14.06 -6.24 14.55
N SER A 464 -14.36 -6.65 15.79
CA SER A 464 -15.68 -7.15 16.16
C SER A 464 -16.77 -6.06 16.09
N LEU A 465 -16.39 -4.77 16.16
CA LEU A 465 -17.31 -3.63 16.13
C LEU A 465 -17.81 -3.24 14.73
N VAL A 466 -17.04 -3.57 13.69
CA VAL A 466 -17.18 -2.98 12.35
C VAL A 466 -17.32 -3.97 11.20
N LYS A 467 -17.44 -5.29 11.46
CA LYS A 467 -17.76 -6.25 10.38
C LYS A 467 -19.17 -5.97 9.83
N LEU A 468 -19.27 -5.81 8.51
CA LEU A 468 -20.54 -5.62 7.78
C LEU A 468 -21.02 -6.96 7.21
N LYS A 469 -22.00 -7.65 7.81
CA LYS A 469 -22.73 -8.71 7.09
C LYS A 469 -23.96 -8.08 6.45
N TYR A 470 -24.10 -8.22 5.13
CA TYR A 470 -25.24 -7.68 4.35
C TYR A 470 -25.51 -6.17 4.57
N GLY A 471 -24.46 -5.36 4.58
CA GLY A 471 -24.58 -3.90 4.63
C GLY A 471 -24.90 -3.29 6.01
N SER A 472 -24.93 -4.10 7.09
CA SER A 472 -25.17 -3.60 8.45
C SER A 472 -24.03 -3.86 9.43
N THR A 473 -23.68 -2.86 10.25
CA THR A 473 -22.60 -2.94 11.25
C THR A 473 -23.02 -3.78 12.46
N THR A 474 -22.09 -4.57 13.00
CA THR A 474 -22.26 -5.28 14.27
C THR A 474 -22.47 -4.34 15.46
N ALA A 475 -22.07 -3.08 15.35
CA ALA A 475 -22.37 -2.00 16.31
C ALA A 475 -23.86 -1.90 16.68
N LYS A 476 -24.80 -2.36 15.83
CA LYS A 476 -26.24 -2.45 16.15
C LYS A 476 -26.53 -3.32 17.39
N HIS A 477 -25.73 -4.34 17.66
CA HIS A 477 -25.88 -5.16 18.87
C HIS A 477 -25.50 -4.36 20.12
N VAL A 478 -24.44 -3.56 20.04
CA VAL A 478 -24.01 -2.64 21.11
C VAL A 478 -25.04 -1.53 21.31
N ASP A 479 -25.64 -1.00 20.25
CA ASP A 479 -26.72 -0.01 20.35
C ASP A 479 -27.89 -0.52 21.21
N ARG A 480 -28.38 -1.73 20.93
CA ARG A 480 -29.44 -2.38 21.73
C ARG A 480 -29.01 -2.66 23.16
N LEU A 481 -27.73 -2.97 23.38
CA LEU A 481 -27.17 -3.19 24.70
C LEU A 481 -27.11 -1.89 25.50
N VAL A 482 -26.58 -0.81 24.93
CA VAL A 482 -26.53 0.52 25.54
C VAL A 482 -27.93 0.98 25.91
N GLN A 483 -28.92 0.80 25.03
CA GLN A 483 -30.31 1.13 25.34
C GLN A 483 -30.86 0.34 26.54
N PHE A 484 -30.45 -0.91 26.72
CA PHE A 484 -30.80 -1.70 27.90
C PHE A 484 -30.07 -1.18 29.15
N LEU A 485 -28.76 -0.93 29.06
CA LEU A 485 -27.93 -0.47 30.17
C LEU A 485 -28.37 0.89 30.72
N THR A 486 -28.72 1.84 29.84
CA THR A 486 -29.21 3.16 30.25
C THR A 486 -30.52 3.07 31.01
N ARG A 487 -31.43 2.17 30.64
CA ARG A 487 -32.66 1.88 31.41
C ARG A 487 -32.39 1.28 32.79
N GLN A 488 -31.24 0.62 32.97
CA GLN A 488 -30.81 0.04 34.24
C GLN A 488 -29.93 1.01 35.07
N GLY A 489 -29.81 2.26 34.62
CA GLY A 489 -29.04 3.31 35.30
C GLY A 489 -27.52 3.21 35.10
N TYR A 490 -27.03 2.37 34.19
CA TYR A 490 -25.60 2.28 33.92
C TYR A 490 -25.14 3.36 32.96
N ARG A 491 -23.98 3.95 33.26
CA ARG A 491 -23.17 4.69 32.29
C ARG A 491 -22.32 3.72 31.48
N VAL A 492 -21.89 4.14 30.30
CA VAL A 492 -21.11 3.31 29.38
C VAL A 492 -19.88 4.11 28.95
N VAL A 493 -18.70 3.54 29.18
CA VAL A 493 -17.43 4.10 28.71
C VAL A 493 -16.87 3.18 27.64
N PHE A 494 -16.76 3.70 26.42
CA PHE A 494 -16.05 3.03 25.33
C PHE A 494 -14.59 3.48 25.32
N VAL A 495 -13.67 2.52 25.20
CA VAL A 495 -12.24 2.75 25.01
C VAL A 495 -11.82 2.08 23.71
N LEU A 496 -11.33 2.88 22.78
CA LEU A 496 -10.75 2.44 21.52
C LEU A 496 -9.23 2.67 21.58
N ASP A 497 -8.47 1.61 21.88
CA ASP A 497 -7.01 1.66 21.94
C ASP A 497 -6.39 1.36 20.56
N GLU A 498 -5.24 1.97 20.31
CA GLU A 498 -4.52 1.95 19.03
C GLU A 498 -5.45 2.20 17.82
N LEU A 499 -6.01 3.41 17.73
CA LEU A 499 -6.93 3.83 16.65
C LEU A 499 -6.43 3.44 15.26
N THR A 500 -5.17 3.73 14.95
CA THR A 500 -4.55 3.41 13.65
C THR A 500 -3.89 2.03 13.62
N GLY A 501 -3.92 1.28 14.73
CA GLY A 501 -3.37 -0.07 14.83
C GLY A 501 -4.20 -1.15 14.14
N SER A 502 -5.45 -0.83 13.78
CA SER A 502 -6.32 -1.65 12.92
C SER A 502 -6.62 -0.91 11.63
N ASP A 503 -6.69 -1.62 10.51
CA ASP A 503 -7.07 -1.09 9.19
C ASP A 503 -8.47 -0.43 9.16
N ASN A 504 -9.30 -0.63 10.18
CA ASN A 504 -10.67 -0.12 10.25
C ASN A 504 -10.95 0.75 11.50
N GLY A 505 -9.92 1.20 12.20
CA GLY A 505 -10.10 1.91 13.46
C GLY A 505 -10.75 3.28 13.30
N MET A 506 -10.43 4.05 12.24
CA MET A 506 -11.14 5.30 11.93
C MET A 506 -12.65 5.08 11.71
N TYR A 507 -13.04 3.96 11.10
CA TYR A 507 -14.45 3.60 10.94
C TYR A 507 -15.10 3.22 12.27
N ALA A 508 -14.39 2.46 13.11
CA ALA A 508 -14.85 2.09 14.45
C ALA A 508 -15.09 3.31 15.34
N PHE A 509 -14.20 4.31 15.25
CA PHE A 509 -14.33 5.59 15.92
C PHE A 509 -15.61 6.32 15.51
N GLU A 510 -15.91 6.41 14.20
CA GLU A 510 -17.16 7.02 13.72
C GLU A 510 -18.42 6.27 14.19
N GLU A 511 -18.41 4.92 14.19
CA GLU A 511 -19.56 4.14 14.66
C GLU A 511 -19.81 4.33 16.16
N LEU A 512 -18.75 4.40 16.98
CA LEU A 512 -18.86 4.69 18.41
C LEU A 512 -19.33 6.12 18.69
N LEU A 513 -18.86 7.12 17.93
CA LEU A 513 -19.34 8.49 18.04
C LEU A 513 -20.85 8.62 17.78
N LYS A 514 -21.40 7.83 16.85
CA LYS A 514 -22.86 7.79 16.62
C LYS A 514 -23.63 7.32 17.86
N LEU A 515 -23.06 6.39 18.64
CA LEU A 515 -23.65 5.93 19.91
C LEU A 515 -23.55 7.01 20.99
N VAL A 516 -22.41 7.71 21.10
CA VAL A 516 -22.25 8.86 22.01
C VAL A 516 -23.33 9.91 21.73
N ARG A 517 -23.52 10.28 20.46
CA ARG A 517 -24.56 11.20 20.02
C ARG A 517 -25.97 10.73 20.37
N LYS A 518 -26.24 9.43 20.20
CA LYS A 518 -27.57 8.85 20.46
C LYS A 518 -27.90 8.81 21.96
N PHE A 519 -26.89 8.71 22.82
CA PHE A 519 -27.05 8.62 24.28
C PHE A 519 -26.15 9.64 25.03
N PRO A 520 -26.36 10.95 24.80
CA PRO A 520 -25.43 12.01 25.20
C PRO A 520 -25.43 12.31 26.71
N LYS A 521 -26.07 11.48 27.54
CA LYS A 521 -26.03 11.59 29.02
C LYS A 521 -25.47 10.34 29.69
N PHE A 522 -25.15 9.32 28.91
CA PHE A 522 -24.80 8.00 29.44
C PHE A 522 -23.52 7.43 28.82
N VAL A 523 -23.12 7.91 27.64
CA VAL A 523 -22.02 7.31 26.88
C VAL A 523 -20.87 8.29 26.75
N THR A 524 -19.66 7.82 27.03
CA THR A 524 -18.40 8.55 26.82
C THR A 524 -17.45 7.69 25.98
N LEU A 525 -16.65 8.33 25.12
CA LEU A 525 -15.65 7.65 24.28
C LEU A 525 -14.24 8.15 24.60
N LEU A 526 -13.34 7.24 24.92
CA LEU A 526 -11.89 7.47 25.00
C LEU A 526 -11.23 6.79 23.81
N THR A 527 -10.32 7.48 23.11
CA THR A 527 -9.61 6.94 21.94
C THR A 527 -8.14 7.25 22.04
N PHE A 528 -7.29 6.25 21.80
CA PHE A 528 -5.85 6.37 21.98
C PHE A 528 -5.10 6.04 20.70
N ASP A 529 -4.07 6.82 20.41
CA ASP A 529 -3.16 6.54 19.30
C ASP A 529 -1.76 7.07 19.62
N ALA A 530 -0.74 6.51 18.98
CA ALA A 530 0.63 7.01 19.05
C ALA A 530 1.14 7.49 17.68
N THR A 531 0.60 6.98 16.60
CA THR A 531 1.07 7.25 15.23
C THR A 531 0.70 8.67 14.79
N LEU A 532 -0.50 9.13 15.16
CA LEU A 532 -1.09 10.36 14.65
C LEU A 532 -0.49 11.65 15.17
N HIS A 533 0.36 11.69 16.19
CA HIS A 533 1.31 12.80 16.26
C HIS A 533 0.92 14.16 16.86
N SER A 534 -0.28 14.60 16.54
CA SER A 534 -0.68 16.00 16.60
C SER A 534 -2.17 16.10 16.34
N TYR A 535 -2.83 17.08 16.95
CA TYR A 535 -4.22 17.40 16.64
C TYR A 535 -4.42 17.70 15.14
N GLY A 536 -3.50 18.46 14.52
CA GLY A 536 -3.56 18.81 13.10
C GLY A 536 -3.53 17.60 12.17
N VAL A 537 -2.71 16.58 12.51
CA VAL A 537 -2.65 15.32 11.76
C VAL A 537 -3.94 14.52 11.93
N PHE A 538 -4.44 14.36 13.16
CA PHE A 538 -5.70 13.64 13.42
C PHE A 538 -6.88 14.27 12.69
N LYS A 539 -7.00 15.61 12.74
CA LYS A 539 -8.05 16.34 12.05
C LYS A 539 -8.03 16.08 10.54
N ARG A 540 -6.87 16.22 9.90
CA ARG A 540 -6.70 15.98 8.45
C ARG A 540 -6.99 14.52 8.07
N ALA A 541 -6.46 13.56 8.83
CA ALA A 541 -6.73 12.14 8.62
C ALA A 541 -8.23 11.83 8.71
N LEU A 542 -8.91 12.39 9.70
CA LEU A 542 -10.35 12.20 9.88
C LEU A 542 -11.18 12.85 8.77
N GLU A 543 -10.84 14.07 8.35
CA GLU A 543 -11.52 14.76 7.24
C GLU A 543 -11.39 13.99 5.92
N GLU A 544 -10.19 13.51 5.61
CA GLU A 544 -9.96 12.72 4.41
C GLU A 544 -10.67 11.36 4.47
N PHE A 545 -10.63 10.70 5.63
CA PHE A 545 -11.36 9.46 5.85
C PHE A 545 -12.88 9.66 5.71
N LYS A 546 -13.45 10.77 6.22
CA LYS A 546 -14.89 11.06 6.06
C LYS A 546 -15.29 11.25 4.61
N LYS A 547 -14.44 11.91 3.82
CA LYS A 547 -14.67 12.19 2.40
C LYS A 547 -14.58 10.93 1.54
N ARG A 548 -13.62 10.06 1.82
CA ARG A 548 -13.26 8.92 0.95
C ARG A 548 -13.64 7.55 1.51
N ARG A 549 -13.93 7.46 2.81
CA ARG A 549 -14.05 6.21 3.59
C ARG A 549 -12.81 5.31 3.49
N PHE A 550 -11.67 5.90 3.11
CA PHE A 550 -10.39 5.24 2.84
C PHE A 550 -9.23 6.23 3.03
N LEU A 551 -8.12 5.74 3.58
CA LEU A 551 -6.79 6.35 3.64
C LEU A 551 -5.78 5.27 3.26
N ALA A 552 -4.89 5.53 2.30
CA ALA A 552 -3.75 4.65 2.05
C ALA A 552 -2.66 4.83 3.11
N SER A 553 -1.76 3.85 3.20
CA SER A 553 -0.49 4.03 3.92
C SER A 553 0.26 5.21 3.28
N SER A 554 0.53 6.27 4.02
CA SER A 554 1.03 7.54 3.45
C SER A 554 1.76 8.42 4.44
N PHE A 555 2.62 9.32 3.94
CA PHE A 555 3.11 10.44 4.71
C PHE A 555 2.08 11.57 4.72
N MET A 556 1.67 11.99 5.92
CA MET A 556 0.77 13.11 6.16
C MET A 556 1.52 14.27 6.80
N PHE A 557 1.47 15.41 6.13
CA PHE A 557 1.99 16.68 6.65
C PHE A 557 0.87 17.45 7.35
N ALA A 558 1.14 18.03 8.51
CA ALA A 558 0.22 18.93 9.21
C ALA A 558 0.96 19.89 10.15
N PRO A 559 0.32 20.99 10.57
CA PRO A 559 0.79 21.76 11.72
C PRO A 559 0.93 20.88 12.97
N PHE A 560 1.93 21.17 13.80
CA PHE A 560 2.00 20.61 15.14
C PHE A 560 1.10 21.41 16.07
N GLU A 561 0.01 20.79 16.52
CA GLU A 561 -0.94 21.39 17.44
C GLU A 561 -1.05 20.45 18.66
N PRO A 562 -0.55 20.87 19.84
CA PRO A 562 -0.48 20.00 21.02
C PRO A 562 -1.87 19.65 21.56
N ASN A 563 -2.88 20.48 21.31
CA ASN A 563 -4.26 20.26 21.71
C ASN A 563 -5.24 20.89 20.70
N GLY A 564 -6.49 20.48 20.77
CA GLY A 564 -7.58 21.08 20.00
C GLY A 564 -8.93 20.47 20.31
N GLU A 565 -9.99 21.13 19.88
CA GLU A 565 -11.37 20.67 20.02
C GLU A 565 -12.05 20.56 18.65
N LEU A 566 -12.96 19.59 18.52
CA LEU A 566 -13.76 19.36 17.32
C LEU A 566 -15.19 19.04 17.74
N GLU A 567 -16.15 19.42 16.91
CA GLU A 567 -17.52 18.92 17.01
C GLU A 567 -17.75 17.88 15.91
N LEU A 568 -17.96 16.62 16.30
CA LEU A 568 -18.16 15.51 15.35
C LEU A 568 -19.55 14.93 15.56
N HIS A 569 -20.43 15.11 14.57
CA HIS A 569 -21.83 14.69 14.66
C HIS A 569 -22.57 15.29 15.87
N GLY A 570 -22.26 16.51 16.30
CA GLY A 570 -22.86 17.08 17.52
C GLY A 570 -22.27 16.56 18.83
N VAL A 571 -21.14 15.83 18.78
CA VAL A 571 -20.39 15.35 19.95
C VAL A 571 -19.14 16.21 20.11
N PRO A 572 -18.92 16.86 21.26
CA PRO A 572 -17.67 17.56 21.54
C PRO A 572 -16.53 16.55 21.74
N VAL A 573 -15.44 16.75 21.01
CA VAL A 573 -14.26 15.89 21.00
C VAL A 573 -13.03 16.71 21.36
N LYS A 574 -12.44 16.42 22.51
CA LYS A 574 -11.17 17.02 22.96
C LYS A 574 -10.01 16.15 22.51
N VAL A 575 -8.98 16.76 21.94
CA VAL A 575 -7.80 16.06 21.42
C VAL A 575 -6.56 16.63 22.11
N TYR A 576 -5.73 15.75 22.66
CA TYR A 576 -4.46 16.13 23.27
C TYR A 576 -3.35 15.27 22.71
N SER A 577 -2.19 15.87 22.52
CA SER A 577 -1.01 15.22 21.97
C SER A 577 0.25 15.58 22.73
N GLY A 578 1.15 14.60 22.87
CA GLY A 578 2.38 14.78 23.62
C GLY A 578 3.36 13.64 23.39
N TYR A 579 4.63 14.00 23.19
CA TYR A 579 5.66 13.06 22.74
C TYR A 579 6.87 13.08 23.65
N SER A 580 7.24 11.88 24.06
CA SER A 580 8.48 11.59 24.77
C SER A 580 8.88 10.15 24.46
N TYR A 581 10.15 9.86 24.65
CA TYR A 581 10.70 8.51 24.63
C TYR A 581 11.39 8.27 25.97
N PRO A 582 11.23 7.07 26.57
CA PRO A 582 11.85 6.73 27.85
C PRO A 582 13.36 6.50 27.68
N ALA A 583 14.12 7.60 27.52
CA ALA A 583 15.57 7.64 27.36
C ALA A 583 16.12 9.04 27.67
N ARG A 584 17.35 9.12 28.17
CA ARG A 584 18.11 10.37 28.25
C ARG A 584 18.48 10.88 26.86
N GLU A 585 18.84 9.95 25.98
CA GLU A 585 19.32 10.19 24.63
C GLU A 585 19.05 8.96 23.76
N ILE A 586 18.64 9.19 22.51
CA ILE A 586 18.55 8.16 21.47
C ILE A 586 19.69 8.37 20.49
N LYS A 587 20.62 7.41 20.40
CA LYS A 587 21.73 7.41 19.44
C LYS A 587 21.38 6.55 18.24
N ILE A 588 21.27 7.18 17.08
CA ILE A 588 20.97 6.52 15.81
C ILE A 588 22.27 6.39 15.02
N THR A 589 22.64 5.17 14.64
CA THR A 589 23.79 4.88 13.77
C THR A 589 23.31 4.20 12.49
N GLU A 590 23.66 4.78 11.35
CA GLU A 590 23.35 4.21 10.02
C GLU A 590 24.60 3.50 9.47
N ARG A 591 24.41 2.29 8.94
CA ARG A 591 25.43 1.46 8.30
C ARG A 591 24.92 0.94 6.95
N PHE A 592 25.78 0.92 5.95
CA PHE A 592 25.44 0.44 4.61
C PHE A 592 26.30 -0.77 4.27
N LEU A 593 25.68 -1.91 3.97
CA LEU A 593 26.34 -3.13 3.53
C LEU A 593 26.16 -3.25 2.00
N LEU A 594 27.19 -2.86 1.26
CA LEU A 594 27.17 -2.69 -0.19
C LEU A 594 27.79 -3.89 -0.94
N GLU A 595 27.66 -5.08 -0.36
CA GLU A 595 28.23 -6.34 -0.87
C GLU A 595 27.32 -6.99 -1.90
N GLU A 596 27.89 -7.66 -2.89
CA GLU A 596 27.11 -8.36 -3.94
C GLU A 596 26.60 -9.73 -3.48
N ASP A 597 27.32 -10.34 -2.54
CA ASP A 597 27.04 -11.68 -2.02
C ASP A 597 26.14 -11.59 -0.78
N GLY A 598 24.95 -12.19 -0.88
CA GLY A 598 23.98 -12.24 0.22
C GLY A 598 24.51 -12.93 1.48
N GLU A 599 25.43 -13.89 1.33
CA GLU A 599 26.08 -14.55 2.46
C GLU A 599 27.03 -13.60 3.19
N LYS A 600 27.83 -12.82 2.45
CA LYS A 600 28.70 -11.80 3.05
C LYS A 600 27.92 -10.68 3.74
N ILE A 601 26.76 -10.31 3.19
CA ILE A 601 25.85 -9.36 3.86
C ILE A 601 25.41 -9.94 5.21
N LEU A 602 25.01 -11.21 5.24
CA LEU A 602 24.59 -11.89 6.45
C LEU A 602 25.74 -11.97 7.46
N GLU A 603 26.93 -12.41 7.04
CA GLU A 603 28.13 -12.50 7.88
C GLU A 603 28.45 -11.16 8.54
N ARG A 604 28.54 -10.07 7.76
CA ARG A 604 28.81 -8.73 8.31
C ARG A 604 27.70 -8.21 9.21
N PHE A 605 26.45 -8.53 8.90
CA PHE A 605 25.33 -8.16 9.76
C PHE A 605 25.42 -8.89 11.12
N VAL A 606 25.72 -10.20 11.10
CA VAL A 606 25.93 -11.00 12.30
C VAL A 606 27.12 -10.46 13.09
N GLU A 607 28.24 -10.12 12.45
CA GLU A 607 29.41 -9.51 13.10
C GLU A 607 29.04 -8.22 13.84
N LEU A 608 28.24 -7.34 13.22
CA LEU A 608 27.74 -6.12 13.86
C LEU A 608 26.84 -6.41 15.07
N ALA A 609 25.95 -7.40 14.96
CA ALA A 609 25.10 -7.83 16.06
C ALA A 609 25.92 -8.45 17.21
N VAL A 610 26.95 -9.24 16.89
CA VAL A 610 27.88 -9.84 17.86
C VAL A 610 28.71 -8.75 18.54
N GLU A 611 29.24 -7.76 17.82
CA GLU A 611 29.95 -6.62 18.40
C GLU A 611 29.07 -5.88 19.40
N LYS A 612 27.81 -5.61 19.01
CA LYS A 612 26.85 -4.95 19.89
C LYS A 612 26.51 -5.81 21.11
N LEU A 613 26.31 -7.12 20.96
CA LEU A 613 26.08 -8.03 22.09
C LEU A 613 27.27 -8.10 23.05
N LYS A 614 28.51 -8.08 22.55
CA LYS A 614 29.72 -8.01 23.39
C LYS A 614 29.71 -6.77 24.27
N GLU A 615 29.36 -5.61 23.69
CA GLU A 615 29.24 -4.35 24.43
C GLU A 615 28.15 -4.45 25.52
N LEU A 616 26.95 -4.90 25.15
CA LEU A 616 25.78 -4.94 26.04
C LEU A 616 25.93 -5.95 27.17
N ARG A 617 26.56 -7.10 26.91
CA ARG A 617 26.80 -8.14 27.93
C ARG A 617 27.60 -7.61 29.12
N SER A 618 28.54 -6.69 28.88
CA SER A 618 29.31 -6.04 29.95
C SER A 618 28.46 -5.17 30.89
N ARG A 619 27.28 -4.73 30.43
CA ARG A 619 26.32 -3.90 31.16
C ARG A 619 25.10 -4.68 31.64
N ASN A 620 25.05 -5.99 31.40
CA ASN A 620 23.87 -6.83 31.62
C ASN A 620 22.62 -6.33 30.84
N GLU A 621 22.86 -5.77 29.66
CA GLU A 621 21.82 -5.25 28.75
C GLU A 621 21.58 -6.23 27.59
N ARG A 622 20.44 -6.09 26.91
CA ARG A 622 19.98 -7.04 25.88
C ARG A 622 19.79 -6.39 24.53
N LEU A 623 19.91 -7.19 23.47
CA LEU A 623 19.77 -6.74 22.09
C LEU A 623 18.44 -7.16 21.47
N TYR A 624 17.73 -6.21 20.87
CA TYR A 624 16.64 -6.52 19.95
C TYR A 624 17.14 -6.50 18.51
N VAL A 625 16.93 -7.58 17.76
CA VAL A 625 17.33 -7.70 16.35
C VAL A 625 16.07 -7.78 15.51
N TYR A 626 15.83 -6.75 14.70
CA TYR A 626 14.71 -6.71 13.77
C TYR A 626 15.20 -6.96 12.34
N ILE A 627 14.58 -7.91 11.66
CA ILE A 627 14.94 -8.30 10.30
C ILE A 627 13.69 -8.24 9.43
N GLN A 628 13.77 -7.51 8.32
CA GLN A 628 12.65 -7.38 7.39
C GLN A 628 12.36 -8.70 6.65
N ASN A 629 13.41 -9.38 6.18
CA ASN A 629 13.27 -10.67 5.50
C ASN A 629 13.11 -11.83 6.51
N ARG A 630 11.94 -12.46 6.51
CA ARG A 630 11.59 -13.59 7.37
C ARG A 630 12.53 -14.79 7.21
N GLU A 631 13.01 -15.05 5.99
CA GLU A 631 13.88 -16.19 5.69
C GLU A 631 15.26 -16.06 6.37
N LEU A 632 15.68 -14.82 6.70
CA LEU A 632 16.96 -14.56 7.37
C LEU A 632 16.88 -14.65 8.90
N VAL A 633 15.68 -14.64 9.49
CA VAL A 633 15.49 -14.62 10.95
C VAL A 633 16.16 -15.80 11.64
N ARG A 634 15.88 -17.02 11.16
CA ARG A 634 16.43 -18.24 11.77
C ARG A 634 17.93 -18.33 11.54
N ARG A 635 18.38 -17.96 10.35
CA ARG A 635 19.81 -17.97 10.00
C ARG A 635 20.62 -17.04 10.91
N VAL A 636 20.17 -15.81 11.13
CA VAL A 636 20.82 -14.89 12.07
C VAL A 636 20.81 -15.45 13.49
N ALA A 637 19.68 -16.02 13.93
CA ALA A 637 19.60 -16.60 15.27
C ALA A 637 20.59 -17.77 15.46
N ASP A 638 20.66 -18.70 14.50
CA ASP A 638 21.58 -19.84 14.54
C ASP A 638 23.05 -19.38 14.58
N GLU A 639 23.42 -18.35 13.81
CA GLU A 639 24.79 -17.80 13.84
C GLU A 639 25.11 -17.11 15.17
N LEU A 640 24.18 -16.34 15.74
CA LEU A 640 24.35 -15.74 17.07
C LEU A 640 24.48 -16.82 18.17
N GLU A 641 23.74 -17.92 18.07
CA GLU A 641 23.85 -19.08 18.96
C GLU A 641 25.22 -19.77 18.84
N LYS A 642 25.78 -19.91 17.62
CA LYS A 642 27.15 -20.41 17.41
C LYS A 642 28.22 -19.53 18.07
N HIS A 643 27.98 -18.23 18.18
CA HIS A 643 28.83 -17.30 18.92
C HIS A 643 28.63 -17.34 20.45
N GLY A 644 27.80 -18.26 20.96
CA GLY A 644 27.61 -18.51 22.39
C GLY A 644 26.56 -17.62 23.07
N TYR A 645 25.67 -16.99 22.29
CA TYR A 645 24.56 -16.20 22.82
C TYR A 645 23.26 -17.00 22.86
N ARG A 646 22.43 -16.72 23.85
CA ARG A 646 21.08 -17.29 23.94
C ARG A 646 20.12 -16.39 23.22
N VAL A 647 19.50 -16.91 22.17
CA VAL A 647 18.64 -16.13 21.28
C VAL A 647 17.22 -16.65 21.33
N LEU A 648 16.27 -15.73 21.47
CA LEU A 648 14.87 -16.04 21.28
C LEU A 648 14.41 -15.57 19.90
N VAL A 649 13.86 -16.48 19.10
CA VAL A 649 13.22 -16.16 17.82
C VAL A 649 11.73 -15.88 18.05
N SER A 650 11.10 -14.96 17.32
CA SER A 650 9.65 -14.77 17.42
C SER A 650 8.97 -14.43 16.08
N THR A 651 7.93 -15.20 15.73
CA THR A 651 7.10 -15.07 14.52
C THR A 651 5.60 -15.12 14.85
N SER A 652 4.72 -14.76 13.90
CA SER A 652 3.29 -14.50 14.16
C SER A 652 2.40 -15.73 14.32
N ASN A 653 2.70 -16.84 13.63
CA ASN A 653 1.79 -18.00 13.57
C ASN A 653 2.38 -19.27 14.22
N VAL A 654 3.56 -19.17 14.84
CA VAL A 654 4.16 -20.25 15.65
C VAL A 654 4.16 -19.81 17.11
N LYS A 655 3.69 -20.69 18.00
CA LYS A 655 3.83 -20.55 19.46
C LYS A 655 5.32 -20.59 19.84
N THR A 656 6.05 -19.50 19.58
CA THR A 656 7.26 -19.22 20.33
C THR A 656 6.82 -18.66 21.69
N PRO A 657 7.51 -18.94 22.80
CA PRO A 657 6.93 -18.76 24.13
C PRO A 657 6.87 -17.27 24.48
N GLU A 658 5.78 -16.61 24.10
CA GLU A 658 5.40 -15.28 24.60
C GLU A 658 5.41 -15.24 26.14
N LYS A 659 5.15 -16.39 26.78
CA LYS A 659 5.32 -16.61 28.22
C LYS A 659 6.76 -16.34 28.69
N GLU A 660 7.77 -16.67 27.91
CA GLU A 660 9.17 -16.46 28.29
C GLU A 660 9.53 -14.96 28.21
N LEU A 661 9.11 -14.27 27.14
CA LEU A 661 9.28 -12.80 26.97
C LEU A 661 8.66 -11.96 28.09
N GLU A 662 7.71 -12.52 28.81
CA GLU A 662 6.99 -11.85 29.90
C GLU A 662 7.36 -12.42 31.27
N SER A 663 8.17 -13.48 31.32
CA SER A 663 8.59 -14.11 32.56
C SER A 663 9.73 -13.35 33.22
N ASP A 664 9.68 -13.21 34.54
CA ASP A 664 10.81 -12.67 35.31
C ASP A 664 12.09 -13.53 35.19
N ALA A 665 11.97 -14.76 34.67
CA ALA A 665 13.06 -15.70 34.40
C ALA A 665 13.70 -15.55 33.01
N PHE A 666 13.45 -14.46 32.29
CA PHE A 666 13.98 -14.25 30.94
C PHE A 666 15.52 -14.25 30.90
N ASN A 667 16.07 -15.27 30.25
CA ASN A 667 17.50 -15.59 30.29
C ASN A 667 18.16 -15.56 28.89
N TYR A 668 17.60 -14.77 27.97
CA TYR A 668 18.14 -14.60 26.63
C TYR A 668 18.94 -13.30 26.51
N ASP A 669 20.00 -13.35 25.72
CA ASP A 669 20.89 -12.22 25.44
C ASP A 669 20.31 -11.37 24.29
N ALA A 670 19.60 -12.00 23.35
CA ALA A 670 18.98 -11.34 22.21
C ALA A 670 17.59 -11.89 21.87
N VAL A 671 16.78 -11.03 21.22
CA VAL A 671 15.52 -11.43 20.56
C VAL A 671 15.62 -11.09 19.08
N VAL A 672 15.37 -12.06 18.20
CA VAL A 672 15.36 -11.89 16.75
C VAL A 672 13.94 -12.04 16.22
N SER A 673 13.43 -11.05 15.49
CA SER A 673 12.06 -11.10 14.94
C SER A 673 11.86 -10.25 13.69
N THR A 674 10.68 -10.41 13.07
CA THR A 674 10.19 -9.53 12.00
C THR A 674 9.15 -8.54 12.53
N SER A 675 8.19 -8.10 11.70
CA SER A 675 7.09 -7.21 12.11
C SER A 675 6.09 -7.82 13.12
N THR A 676 6.34 -9.05 13.54
CA THR A 676 5.52 -9.85 14.44
C THR A 676 5.61 -9.37 15.89
N LEU A 677 6.82 -9.16 16.41
CA LEU A 677 7.04 -8.51 17.72
C LEU A 677 7.02 -6.98 17.65
N SER A 678 7.28 -6.40 16.48
CA SER A 678 7.27 -4.93 16.34
C SER A 678 5.89 -4.31 16.60
N ARG A 679 4.83 -5.11 16.76
CA ARG A 679 3.46 -4.66 17.03
C ARG A 679 2.85 -5.41 18.24
N GLY A 680 2.56 -4.69 19.32
CA GLY A 680 1.69 -5.16 20.42
C GLY A 680 2.32 -5.94 21.59
N VAL A 681 3.65 -6.09 21.69
CA VAL A 681 4.32 -6.68 22.88
C VAL A 681 5.42 -5.76 23.40
N SER A 682 5.29 -5.23 24.62
CA SER A 682 6.38 -4.49 25.25
C SER A 682 7.43 -5.47 25.78
N LEU A 683 8.69 -5.32 25.39
CA LEU A 683 9.78 -6.06 26.02
C LEU A 683 10.01 -5.46 27.41
N LYS A 684 9.70 -6.23 28.47
CA LYS A 684 9.79 -5.76 29.88
C LYS A 684 11.20 -5.84 30.47
N HIS A 685 12.13 -6.47 29.75
CA HIS A 685 13.52 -6.68 30.16
C HIS A 685 14.44 -5.58 29.62
N ASP A 686 15.68 -5.52 30.11
CA ASP A 686 16.66 -4.45 29.88
C ASP A 686 17.20 -4.37 28.43
N PHE A 687 16.32 -4.18 27.46
CA PHE A 687 16.67 -3.90 26.07
C PHE A 687 17.03 -2.43 25.92
N THR A 688 18.29 -2.15 25.62
CA THR A 688 18.81 -0.79 25.45
C THR A 688 19.25 -0.51 24.01
N ALA A 689 19.38 -1.56 23.18
CA ALA A 689 19.77 -1.42 21.79
C ALA A 689 18.85 -2.21 20.85
N VAL A 690 18.65 -1.65 19.65
CA VAL A 690 18.07 -2.34 18.51
C VAL A 690 19.02 -2.32 17.32
N VAL A 691 19.15 -3.45 16.65
CA VAL A 691 19.84 -3.57 15.36
C VAL A 691 18.79 -3.98 14.32
N THR A 692 18.61 -3.15 13.29
CA THR A 692 17.62 -3.38 12.23
C THR A 692 18.32 -3.72 10.91
N LEU A 693 17.86 -4.77 10.21
CA LEU A 693 18.30 -5.12 8.85
C LEU A 693 17.20 -4.82 7.84
N TYR A 694 17.48 -3.84 6.97
CA TYR A 694 16.66 -3.54 5.80
C TYR A 694 17.26 -4.17 4.56
N THR A 695 16.43 -4.91 3.82
CA THR A 695 16.81 -5.55 2.54
C THR A 695 15.96 -5.06 1.37
N HIS A 696 14.83 -4.37 1.64
CA HIS A 696 13.92 -3.86 0.63
C HIS A 696 13.56 -2.40 0.88
N TYR A 697 13.64 -1.57 -0.16
CA TYR A 697 13.49 -0.09 -0.06
C TYR A 697 12.34 0.48 -0.89
N LEU A 698 11.51 -0.38 -1.48
CA LEU A 698 10.49 0.02 -2.45
C LEU A 698 9.24 0.65 -1.82
N SER A 699 9.02 0.45 -0.50
CA SER A 699 7.90 1.03 0.27
C SER A 699 8.38 1.87 1.48
N PRO A 700 8.96 3.06 1.29
CA PRO A 700 9.49 3.87 2.39
C PRO A 700 8.49 4.21 3.52
N GLU A 701 7.20 4.35 3.26
CA GLU A 701 6.17 4.57 4.29
C GLU A 701 6.06 3.36 5.22
N GLU A 702 5.90 2.17 4.64
CA GLU A 702 5.78 0.92 5.38
C GLU A 702 7.07 0.65 6.15
N ASN A 703 8.21 0.82 5.49
CA ASN A 703 9.52 0.65 6.10
C ASN A 703 9.77 1.67 7.23
N ALA A 704 9.34 2.93 7.07
CA ALA A 704 9.47 3.96 8.10
C ALA A 704 8.53 3.70 9.29
N ALA A 705 7.30 3.25 9.03
CA ALA A 705 6.38 2.80 10.08
C ALA A 705 6.96 1.61 10.85
N GLU A 706 7.55 0.64 10.15
CA GLU A 706 8.20 -0.53 10.76
C GLU A 706 9.44 -0.14 11.57
N ASP A 707 10.27 0.78 11.09
CA ASP A 707 11.43 1.31 11.81
C ASP A 707 11.02 2.01 13.13
N LEU A 708 10.03 2.91 13.08
CA LEU A 708 9.49 3.56 14.28
C LEU A 708 8.93 2.53 15.29
N GLN A 709 8.26 1.49 14.79
CA GLN A 709 7.70 0.41 15.60
C GLN A 709 8.77 -0.51 16.20
N ALA A 710 9.83 -0.84 15.46
CA ALA A 710 10.94 -1.65 15.94
C ALA A 710 11.70 -0.92 17.06
N THR A 711 12.01 0.37 16.85
CA THR A 711 12.64 1.20 17.89
C THR A 711 11.73 1.42 19.08
N ALA A 712 10.40 1.38 18.91
CA ALA A 712 9.48 1.44 20.02
C ALA A 712 9.57 0.24 20.98
N ARG A 713 10.27 -0.85 20.63
CA ARG A 713 10.34 -2.06 21.47
C ARG A 713 11.36 -1.99 22.60
N ILE A 714 12.41 -1.19 22.47
CA ILE A 714 13.49 -1.09 23.49
C ILE A 714 13.18 -0.07 24.60
N ARG A 715 11.88 0.11 24.91
CA ARG A 715 11.35 1.12 25.84
C ARG A 715 11.26 0.69 27.30
N GLY A 716 11.43 -0.59 27.62
CA GLY A 716 11.23 -1.12 28.97
C GLY A 716 12.54 -1.37 29.71
N MET A 717 12.80 -0.65 30.80
CA MET A 717 13.90 -0.87 31.74
C MET A 717 13.58 -0.21 33.09
N LYS A 718 14.20 -0.68 34.18
CA LYS A 718 14.20 0.11 35.43
C LYS A 718 15.08 1.36 35.20
N ASN A 719 14.57 2.55 35.56
CA ASN A 719 15.22 3.86 35.37
C ASN A 719 15.43 4.29 33.91
N ASP A 720 14.49 3.97 33.01
CA ASP A 720 14.58 4.26 31.57
C ASP A 720 14.99 5.71 31.21
N GLU A 721 14.66 6.71 32.04
CA GLU A 721 14.92 8.14 31.76
C GLU A 721 16.40 8.54 31.81
N GLU A 722 17.25 7.74 32.45
CA GLU A 722 18.68 8.01 32.60
C GLU A 722 19.54 7.29 31.55
N VAL A 723 18.92 6.34 30.83
CA VAL A 723 19.61 5.40 29.93
C VAL A 723 19.76 5.99 28.53
N VAL A 724 20.89 5.69 27.89
CA VAL A 724 21.10 5.96 26.46
C VAL A 724 20.60 4.76 25.68
N LYS A 725 19.68 4.98 24.75
CA LYS A 725 19.14 3.92 23.88
C LYS A 725 19.80 4.01 22.52
N GLU A 726 20.19 2.87 21.96
CA GLU A 726 20.92 2.80 20.70
C GLU A 726 20.10 2.16 19.59
N VAL A 727 20.05 2.80 18.43
CA VAL A 727 19.35 2.34 17.23
C VAL A 727 20.38 2.20 16.12
N VAL A 728 20.71 0.98 15.74
CA VAL A 728 21.64 0.69 14.64
C VAL A 728 20.83 0.24 13.43
N ARG A 729 20.80 1.06 12.37
CA ARG A 729 20.13 0.75 11.11
C ARG A 729 21.12 0.24 10.10
N VAL A 730 20.91 -0.97 9.61
CA VAL A 730 21.74 -1.62 8.60
C VAL A 730 20.96 -1.72 7.31
N TYR A 731 21.45 -1.02 6.29
CA TYR A 731 20.91 -1.01 4.94
C TYR A 731 21.73 -1.96 4.07
N ALA A 732 21.18 -3.13 3.75
CA ALA A 732 21.79 -4.10 2.84
C ALA A 732 21.30 -3.94 1.41
N LEU A 733 22.22 -3.96 0.44
CA LEU A 733 21.93 -3.90 -0.99
C LEU A 733 22.45 -5.15 -1.68
N PRO A 734 21.69 -6.27 -1.70
CA PRO A 734 22.11 -7.44 -2.45
C PRO A 734 22.15 -7.11 -3.94
N ALA A 735 23.19 -7.57 -4.65
CA ALA A 735 23.18 -7.62 -6.10
C ALA A 735 22.20 -8.72 -6.52
N ASP A 736 20.93 -8.36 -6.65
CA ASP A 736 19.87 -9.32 -6.92
C ASP A 736 20.16 -10.08 -8.24
N LYS A 737 19.98 -11.40 -8.22
CA LYS A 737 19.97 -12.23 -9.43
C LYS A 737 18.95 -11.69 -10.44
N ALA A 738 17.83 -11.14 -9.95
CA ALA A 738 16.83 -10.46 -10.76
C ALA A 738 17.38 -9.21 -11.46
N VAL A 739 18.31 -8.46 -10.86
CA VAL A 739 18.95 -7.29 -11.53
C VAL A 739 19.78 -7.74 -12.73
N LYS A 740 20.51 -8.87 -12.61
CA LYS A 740 21.29 -9.42 -13.73
C LYS A 740 20.39 -9.94 -14.85
N GLU A 741 19.32 -10.67 -14.50
CA GLU A 741 18.32 -11.17 -15.46
C GLU A 741 17.55 -10.03 -16.15
N HIS A 742 17.19 -8.97 -15.41
CA HIS A 742 16.58 -7.77 -15.98
C HIS A 742 17.55 -7.00 -16.87
N ALA A 743 18.80 -6.80 -16.45
CA ALA A 743 19.83 -6.13 -17.25
C ALA A 743 20.08 -6.85 -18.58
N GLN A 744 20.13 -8.19 -18.55
CA GLN A 744 20.21 -9.03 -19.75
C GLN A 744 19.02 -8.79 -20.67
N THR A 745 17.81 -8.82 -20.11
CA THR A 745 16.57 -8.54 -20.88
C THR A 745 16.60 -7.15 -21.52
N TYR A 746 17.06 -6.12 -20.80
CA TYR A 746 17.18 -4.76 -21.34
C TYR A 746 18.22 -4.65 -22.45
N ALA A 747 19.37 -5.32 -22.31
CA ALA A 747 20.42 -5.37 -23.32
C ALA A 747 19.90 -6.00 -24.62
N ASP A 748 19.31 -7.18 -24.53
CA ASP A 748 18.78 -7.94 -25.66
C ASP A 748 17.73 -7.14 -26.41
N SER A 749 16.84 -6.54 -25.64
CA SER A 749 15.77 -5.76 -26.22
C SER A 749 16.30 -4.51 -26.92
N LEU A 750 17.33 -3.84 -26.38
CA LEU A 750 17.95 -2.66 -27.00
C LEU A 750 18.61 -3.00 -28.34
N ILE A 751 19.27 -4.17 -28.42
CA ILE A 751 19.87 -4.68 -29.64
C ILE A 751 18.79 -4.85 -30.72
N GLU A 752 17.69 -5.51 -30.37
CA GLU A 752 16.55 -5.74 -31.27
C GLU A 752 15.91 -4.43 -31.73
N GLU A 753 15.65 -3.51 -30.81
CA GLU A 753 14.99 -2.23 -31.10
C GLU A 753 15.79 -1.35 -32.06
N LEU A 754 17.10 -1.33 -31.91
CA LEU A 754 18.00 -0.51 -32.73
C LEU A 754 18.44 -1.22 -34.01
N GLY A 755 17.99 -2.47 -34.24
CA GLY A 755 18.43 -3.30 -35.36
C GLY A 755 19.95 -3.48 -35.36
N LEU A 756 20.53 -3.65 -34.17
CA LEU A 756 21.96 -3.86 -34.00
C LEU A 756 22.31 -5.32 -34.32
N PRO A 757 23.52 -5.60 -34.81
CA PRO A 757 23.96 -6.96 -35.02
C PRO A 757 23.94 -7.73 -33.70
N ASP A 758 23.49 -8.99 -33.76
CA ASP A 758 23.47 -9.90 -32.62
C ASP A 758 24.90 -10.35 -32.29
N ASP A 759 25.62 -9.46 -31.61
CA ASP A 759 27.00 -9.63 -31.16
C ASP A 759 27.03 -9.83 -29.64
N GLU A 760 27.59 -10.96 -29.23
CA GLU A 760 27.74 -11.34 -27.82
C GLU A 760 28.58 -10.32 -27.02
N LEU A 761 29.59 -9.70 -27.64
CA LEU A 761 30.42 -8.69 -26.99
C LEU A 761 29.62 -7.41 -26.70
N LEU A 762 28.78 -6.98 -27.65
CA LEU A 762 27.88 -5.84 -27.47
C LEU A 762 26.85 -6.13 -26.37
N ARG A 763 26.24 -7.32 -26.40
CA ARG A 763 25.27 -7.78 -25.40
C ARG A 763 25.85 -7.76 -23.99
N GLU A 764 27.05 -8.31 -23.82
CA GLU A 764 27.77 -8.32 -22.54
C GLU A 764 28.12 -6.92 -22.03
N ARG A 765 28.53 -6.00 -22.91
CA ARG A 765 28.82 -4.61 -22.55
C ARG A 765 27.56 -3.86 -22.11
N LEU A 766 26.45 -4.05 -22.84
CA LEU A 766 25.16 -3.46 -22.50
C LEU A 766 24.65 -4.00 -21.16
N ARG A 767 24.77 -5.32 -20.93
CA ARG A 767 24.42 -5.97 -19.66
C ARG A 767 25.16 -5.33 -18.49
N LYS A 768 26.51 -5.29 -18.55
CA LYS A 768 27.34 -4.66 -17.50
C LYS A 768 26.97 -3.21 -17.24
N LEU A 769 26.63 -2.47 -18.29
CA LEU A 769 26.29 -1.07 -18.14
C LEU A 769 24.90 -0.90 -17.51
N TYR A 770 23.92 -1.74 -17.86
CA TYR A 770 22.62 -1.77 -17.18
C TYR A 770 22.71 -2.21 -15.72
N GLU A 771 23.58 -3.17 -15.39
CA GLU A 771 23.88 -3.55 -14.01
C GLU A 771 24.44 -2.35 -13.20
N LEU A 772 25.37 -1.58 -13.77
CA LEU A 772 25.88 -0.37 -13.13
C LEU A 772 24.80 0.70 -12.94
N VAL A 773 23.89 0.86 -13.91
CA VAL A 773 22.77 1.81 -13.78
C VAL A 773 21.84 1.39 -12.65
N ALA A 774 21.45 0.11 -12.61
CA ALA A 774 20.60 -0.43 -11.54
C ALA A 774 21.26 -0.26 -10.16
N ARG A 775 22.58 -0.52 -10.06
CA ARG A 775 23.34 -0.30 -8.81
C ARG A 775 23.34 1.17 -8.38
N TYR A 776 23.57 2.09 -9.31
CA TYR A 776 23.52 3.53 -9.04
C TYR A 776 22.14 3.97 -8.53
N GLU A 777 21.06 3.49 -9.15
CA GLU A 777 19.69 3.80 -8.73
C GLU A 777 19.37 3.22 -7.35
N ALA A 778 19.78 1.99 -7.07
CA ALA A 778 19.59 1.34 -5.77
C ALA A 778 20.32 2.08 -4.63
N LEU A 779 21.58 2.49 -4.86
CA LEU A 779 22.34 3.29 -3.89
C LEU A 779 21.65 4.65 -3.59
N ASN A 780 21.13 5.32 -4.62
CA ASN A 780 20.37 6.56 -4.44
C ASN A 780 19.08 6.34 -3.65
N ALA A 781 18.33 5.28 -3.95
CA ALA A 781 17.10 4.95 -3.21
C ALA A 781 17.37 4.72 -1.72
N VAL A 782 18.45 3.99 -1.40
CA VAL A 782 18.86 3.73 -0.01
C VAL A 782 19.31 5.00 0.70
N LYS A 783 20.11 5.84 0.03
CA LYS A 783 20.51 7.15 0.57
C LYS A 783 19.28 8.00 0.92
N THR A 784 18.32 8.08 0.02
CA THR A 784 17.07 8.82 0.24
C THR A 784 16.26 8.21 1.37
N PHE A 785 16.09 6.89 1.43
CA PHE A 785 15.34 6.24 2.51
C PHE A 785 15.95 6.52 3.90
N ALA A 786 17.28 6.43 4.02
CA ALA A 786 17.97 6.77 5.26
C ALA A 786 17.74 8.23 5.69
N SER A 787 17.76 9.16 4.73
CA SER A 787 17.46 10.59 4.96
C SER A 787 16.04 10.80 5.48
N VAL A 788 15.05 10.20 4.81
CA VAL A 788 13.63 10.25 5.20
C VAL A 788 13.42 9.70 6.62
N CYS A 789 13.98 8.53 6.96
CA CYS A 789 13.88 7.97 8.30
C CYS A 789 14.48 8.89 9.38
N ARG A 790 15.54 9.63 9.05
CA ARG A 790 16.16 10.56 10.00
C ARG A 790 15.26 11.76 10.29
N ASP A 791 14.69 12.36 9.25
CA ASP A 791 13.83 13.54 9.40
C ASP A 791 12.49 13.20 10.06
N LEU A 792 11.95 12.00 9.80
CA LEU A 792 10.77 11.49 10.52
C LEU A 792 11.02 11.36 12.03
N TYR A 793 12.20 10.88 12.43
CA TYR A 793 12.55 10.76 13.85
C TYR A 793 12.68 12.11 14.53
N ARG A 794 13.29 13.09 13.84
CA ARG A 794 13.32 14.48 14.31
C ARG A 794 11.91 15.01 14.47
N SER A 795 11.06 14.87 13.45
CA SER A 795 9.67 15.31 13.49
C SER A 795 8.86 14.69 14.63
N TYR A 796 9.13 13.43 14.99
CA TYR A 796 8.38 12.69 15.99
C TYR A 796 8.82 12.98 17.44
N TYR A 797 10.14 13.12 17.69
CA TYR A 797 10.68 13.30 19.05
C TYR A 797 11.09 14.73 19.38
N GLN A 798 11.23 15.59 18.37
CA GLN A 798 11.54 17.01 18.47
C GLN A 798 10.64 17.80 17.51
N PRO A 799 9.31 17.74 17.70
CA PRO A 799 8.37 18.36 16.76
C PRO A 799 8.60 19.86 16.65
N SER A 800 8.61 20.35 15.41
CA SER A 800 8.61 21.78 15.05
C SER A 800 7.18 22.27 14.80
N ASP A 801 6.99 23.50 14.30
CA ASP A 801 5.66 24.04 13.90
C ASP A 801 4.91 23.15 12.89
N LYS A 802 5.64 22.31 12.14
CA LYS A 802 5.10 21.33 11.20
C LYS A 802 5.64 19.95 11.51
N VAL A 803 4.79 18.94 11.30
CA VAL A 803 5.11 17.52 11.55
C VAL A 803 4.73 16.63 10.37
N VAL A 804 5.40 15.48 10.30
CA VAL A 804 5.18 14.44 9.29
C VAL A 804 4.81 13.13 9.97
N ALA A 805 3.57 12.70 9.78
CA ALA A 805 3.06 11.42 10.27
C ALA A 805 3.07 10.34 9.21
N VAL A 806 3.49 9.14 9.62
CA VAL A 806 3.36 7.94 8.79
C VAL A 806 2.01 7.31 9.11
N LEU A 807 1.01 7.55 8.28
CA LEU A 807 -0.30 6.95 8.45
C LEU A 807 -0.30 5.53 7.91
N PRO A 808 -0.76 4.54 8.68
CA PRO A 808 -1.10 3.24 8.12
C PRO A 808 -2.44 3.35 7.37
N ARG A 809 -2.69 2.39 6.48
CA ARG A 809 -3.96 2.25 5.76
C ARG A 809 -5.16 2.24 6.73
N GLN A 810 -6.22 2.98 6.40
CA GLN A 810 -7.50 3.00 7.12
C GLN A 810 -8.67 2.90 6.14
N HIS A 811 -9.68 2.09 6.39
CA HIS A 811 -10.78 1.90 5.46
C HIS A 811 -12.08 1.41 6.12
N ARG A 812 -13.20 1.68 5.45
CA ARG A 812 -14.47 1.00 5.73
C ARG A 812 -14.46 -0.38 5.05
N VAL A 813 -14.65 -1.46 5.82
CA VAL A 813 -14.69 -2.82 5.28
C VAL A 813 -16.11 -3.18 4.82
N GLU A 814 -16.31 -3.39 3.51
CA GLU A 814 -17.35 -4.32 3.04
C GLU A 814 -16.76 -5.73 3.13
N PHE A 815 -17.36 -6.58 3.95
CA PHE A 815 -16.90 -7.95 4.14
C PHE A 815 -17.29 -8.80 2.92
N VAL A 816 -16.30 -9.32 2.20
CA VAL A 816 -16.49 -10.44 1.27
C VAL A 816 -16.18 -11.72 2.06
N PRO A 817 -17.04 -12.76 2.05
CA PRO A 817 -16.81 -14.00 2.79
C PRO A 817 -15.39 -14.56 2.57
N GLU A 818 -14.70 -14.83 3.68
CA GLU A 818 -13.25 -15.09 3.80
C GLU A 818 -12.74 -16.38 3.11
N GLN A 819 -13.46 -17.01 2.18
CA GLN A 819 -13.11 -18.37 1.72
C GLN A 819 -11.71 -18.48 1.10
N LEU A 820 -11.29 -17.51 0.27
CA LEU A 820 -9.94 -17.47 -0.30
C LEU A 820 -8.89 -16.83 0.64
N SER A 821 -9.29 -15.84 1.45
CA SER A 821 -8.37 -15.19 2.40
C SER A 821 -7.98 -16.14 3.54
N THR A 822 -8.93 -16.93 4.03
CA THR A 822 -8.69 -18.04 4.97
C THR A 822 -7.69 -19.03 4.37
N ALA A 823 -7.85 -19.44 3.11
CA ALA A 823 -6.87 -20.30 2.46
C ALA A 823 -5.46 -19.67 2.49
N ALA A 824 -5.31 -18.40 2.09
CA ALA A 824 -4.01 -17.69 2.11
C ALA A 824 -3.37 -17.59 3.52
N GLN A 825 -4.17 -17.32 4.55
CA GLN A 825 -3.71 -17.31 5.94
C GLN A 825 -3.26 -18.70 6.39
N LEU A 826 -3.99 -19.74 6.02
CA LEU A 826 -3.63 -21.13 6.34
C LEU A 826 -2.36 -21.58 5.62
N PHE A 827 -2.16 -21.20 4.37
CA PHE A 827 -0.88 -21.41 3.68
C PHE A 827 0.27 -20.71 4.41
N THR A 828 0.06 -19.48 4.88
CA THR A 828 1.08 -18.75 5.65
C THR A 828 1.42 -19.51 6.93
N PHE A 829 0.41 -19.99 7.66
CA PHE A 829 0.59 -20.83 8.83
C PHE A 829 1.39 -22.11 8.51
N LEU A 830 1.03 -22.87 7.47
CA LEU A 830 1.73 -24.10 7.10
C LEU A 830 3.20 -23.86 6.75
N ASN A 831 3.49 -22.80 5.99
CA ASN A 831 4.86 -22.41 5.67
C ASN A 831 5.64 -21.98 6.93
N GLU A 832 5.02 -21.22 7.84
CA GLU A 832 5.67 -20.84 9.10
C GLU A 832 5.93 -22.06 10.00
N VAL A 833 5.05 -23.06 10.02
CA VAL A 833 5.32 -24.32 10.71
C VAL A 833 6.46 -25.10 10.04
N TYR A 834 6.53 -25.12 8.71
CA TYR A 834 7.62 -25.74 7.96
C TYR A 834 8.98 -25.06 8.19
N GLU A 835 9.00 -23.73 8.28
CA GLU A 835 10.21 -22.92 8.43
C GLU A 835 10.68 -22.81 9.90
N PHE A 836 9.75 -22.66 10.85
CA PHE A 836 10.05 -22.33 12.25
C PHE A 836 9.61 -23.40 13.26
N GLY A 837 8.82 -24.39 12.83
CA GLY A 837 8.42 -25.49 13.68
C GLY A 837 9.61 -26.40 14.02
N ARG A 838 9.64 -26.93 15.25
CA ARG A 838 10.62 -27.95 15.66
C ARG A 838 10.26 -29.31 15.03
N LEU A 839 10.54 -29.47 13.75
CA LEU A 839 10.21 -30.64 12.93
C LEU A 839 11.36 -31.66 12.89
N LYS A 840 11.04 -32.95 12.96
CA LYS A 840 11.98 -34.02 12.56
C LYS A 840 12.13 -34.04 11.03
N PRO A 841 13.26 -34.54 10.48
CA PRO A 841 13.49 -34.58 9.02
C PRO A 841 12.33 -35.18 8.21
N GLU A 842 11.82 -36.35 8.61
CA GLU A 842 10.70 -37.02 7.94
C GLU A 842 9.39 -36.22 7.98
N GLN A 843 9.15 -35.46 9.05
CA GLN A 843 7.96 -34.60 9.17
C GLN A 843 8.09 -33.38 8.26
N ARG A 844 9.31 -32.89 8.06
CA ARG A 844 9.60 -31.75 7.20
C ARG A 844 9.33 -32.08 5.74
N ASP A 845 9.81 -33.23 5.25
CA ASP A 845 9.61 -33.65 3.85
C ASP A 845 8.13 -33.88 3.52
N LYS A 846 7.41 -34.57 4.39
CA LYS A 846 5.97 -34.81 4.21
C LYS A 846 5.12 -33.55 4.35
N LEU A 847 5.45 -32.63 5.27
CA LEU A 847 4.77 -31.34 5.37
C LEU A 847 5.00 -30.51 4.10
N LYS A 848 6.21 -30.57 3.52
CA LYS A 848 6.51 -29.96 2.23
C LYS A 848 5.66 -30.58 1.12
N GLU A 849 5.57 -31.91 1.04
CA GLU A 849 4.69 -32.60 0.07
C GLU A 849 3.23 -32.13 0.22
N PHE A 850 2.71 -32.06 1.45
CA PHE A 850 1.35 -31.58 1.69
C PHE A 850 1.15 -30.14 1.24
N ILE A 851 2.10 -29.25 1.53
CA ILE A 851 2.06 -27.85 1.11
C ILE A 851 2.08 -27.73 -0.42
N ASP A 852 3.00 -28.43 -1.08
CA ASP A 852 3.16 -28.42 -2.54
C ASP A 852 1.90 -28.97 -3.22
N LEU A 853 1.36 -30.09 -2.76
CA LEU A 853 0.13 -30.68 -3.30
C LEU A 853 -1.07 -29.75 -3.11
N LEU A 854 -1.18 -29.07 -1.97
CA LEU A 854 -2.27 -28.13 -1.68
C LEU A 854 -2.20 -26.92 -2.61
N TYR A 855 -0.98 -26.44 -2.94
CA TYR A 855 -0.75 -25.39 -3.92
C TYR A 855 -1.18 -25.78 -5.32
N GLU A 856 -0.82 -26.98 -5.78
CA GLU A 856 -1.15 -27.48 -7.12
C GLU A 856 -2.64 -27.81 -7.28
N SER A 857 -3.31 -28.13 -6.19
CA SER A 857 -4.68 -28.65 -6.20
C SER A 857 -5.77 -27.59 -6.15
N LEU A 858 -5.53 -26.42 -5.56
CA LEU A 858 -6.55 -25.38 -5.39
C LEU A 858 -6.67 -24.50 -6.64
N LEU A 859 -7.82 -24.58 -7.32
CA LEU A 859 -8.14 -23.80 -8.52
C LEU A 859 -9.18 -22.70 -8.25
N VAL A 860 -8.94 -21.54 -8.86
CA VAL A 860 -9.89 -20.41 -8.93
C VAL A 860 -10.19 -20.12 -10.40
N LEU A 861 -11.42 -20.40 -10.82
CA LEU A 861 -11.87 -20.27 -12.21
C LEU A 861 -12.86 -19.10 -12.34
N PRO A 862 -12.67 -18.14 -13.25
CA PRO A 862 -13.72 -17.15 -13.55
C PRO A 862 -14.95 -17.84 -14.16
N VAL A 863 -16.15 -17.44 -13.76
CA VAL A 863 -17.41 -17.97 -14.35
C VAL A 863 -17.99 -17.00 -15.40
N SER A 864 -17.45 -15.79 -15.49
CA SER A 864 -18.05 -14.72 -16.28
C SER A 864 -17.44 -14.59 -17.67
N SER A 865 -18.31 -14.61 -18.67
CA SER A 865 -17.97 -14.15 -20.01
C SER A 865 -17.78 -12.64 -20.01
N LEU A 866 -17.06 -12.15 -21.03
CA LEU A 866 -16.82 -10.71 -21.19
C LEU A 866 -18.14 -9.91 -21.28
N ASP A 867 -19.21 -10.51 -21.81
CA ASP A 867 -20.56 -9.94 -21.91
C ASP A 867 -21.26 -9.79 -20.55
N GLU A 868 -21.01 -10.71 -19.62
CA GLU A 868 -21.57 -10.62 -18.27
C GLU A 868 -20.91 -9.46 -17.49
N LEU A 869 -19.61 -9.25 -17.66
CA LEU A 869 -18.88 -8.13 -17.04
C LEU A 869 -19.42 -6.76 -17.52
N LYS A 870 -19.93 -6.66 -18.76
CA LYS A 870 -20.47 -5.40 -19.33
C LYS A 870 -21.72 -4.89 -18.62
N ARG A 871 -22.50 -5.79 -18.02
CA ARG A 871 -23.76 -5.45 -17.35
C ARG A 871 -23.55 -5.04 -15.90
N ARG A 872 -22.31 -5.07 -15.41
CA ARG A 872 -21.96 -4.79 -14.02
C ARG A 872 -21.38 -3.38 -13.89
N GLU A 873 -21.43 -2.85 -12.67
CA GLU A 873 -20.80 -1.57 -12.35
C GLU A 873 -19.27 -1.69 -12.52
N LEU A 874 -18.72 -0.93 -13.45
CA LEU A 874 -17.28 -0.89 -13.76
C LEU A 874 -16.66 0.36 -13.19
N ARG A 875 -15.42 0.20 -12.75
CA ARG A 875 -14.79 1.15 -11.86
C ARG A 875 -13.30 1.21 -12.28
N TYR A 876 -12.90 2.33 -12.88
CA TYR A 876 -11.64 2.44 -13.66
C TYR A 876 -10.55 3.19 -12.92
N ALA A 877 -9.35 2.61 -12.85
CA ALA A 877 -8.14 3.30 -12.44
C ALA A 877 -6.98 2.83 -13.32
N HIS A 878 -6.45 3.72 -14.14
CA HIS A 878 -5.50 3.37 -15.19
C HIS A 878 -4.30 2.54 -14.69
N PRO A 879 -3.94 1.40 -15.33
CA PRO A 879 -4.56 0.78 -16.51
C PRO A 879 -5.59 -0.32 -16.19
N PHE A 880 -6.12 -0.37 -14.97
CA PHE A 880 -7.00 -1.42 -14.46
C PHE A 880 -8.49 -1.08 -14.42
N LEU A 881 -9.29 -2.13 -14.37
CA LEU A 881 -10.71 -2.10 -14.06
C LEU A 881 -11.00 -3.02 -12.88
N LEU A 882 -11.79 -2.56 -11.92
CA LEU A 882 -12.36 -3.42 -10.90
C LEU A 882 -13.79 -3.79 -11.29
N VAL A 883 -14.09 -5.08 -11.23
CA VAL A 883 -15.42 -5.63 -11.49
C VAL A 883 -15.78 -6.63 -10.42
N LYS A 884 -17.01 -6.59 -9.91
CA LYS A 884 -17.51 -7.60 -8.98
C LYS A 884 -18.16 -8.74 -9.78
N ALA A 885 -17.58 -9.94 -9.78
CA ALA A 885 -18.11 -11.06 -10.56
C ALA A 885 -17.91 -12.42 -9.85
N PRO A 886 -18.71 -13.44 -10.20
CA PRO A 886 -18.59 -14.77 -9.62
C PRO A 886 -17.38 -15.57 -10.16
N VAL A 887 -16.72 -16.28 -9.25
CA VAL A 887 -15.67 -17.28 -9.53
C VAL A 887 -16.09 -18.67 -8.99
N GLU A 888 -15.54 -19.71 -9.58
CA GLU A 888 -15.65 -21.11 -9.16
C GLU A 888 -14.35 -21.53 -8.43
N LEU A 889 -14.49 -22.05 -7.22
CA LEU A 889 -13.43 -22.68 -6.44
C LEU A 889 -13.53 -24.19 -6.57
N GLN A 890 -12.39 -24.85 -6.79
CA GLN A 890 -12.32 -26.31 -6.86
C GLN A 890 -11.01 -26.80 -6.23
N LEU A 891 -11.06 -27.91 -5.50
CA LEU A 891 -9.88 -28.63 -5.02
C LEU A 891 -9.71 -29.94 -5.80
N LYS A 892 -8.64 -30.03 -6.61
CA LYS A 892 -8.19 -31.29 -7.20
C LYS A 892 -7.61 -32.19 -6.09
N GLU A 893 -7.63 -33.50 -6.28
CA GLU A 893 -7.03 -34.47 -5.33
C GLU A 893 -7.50 -34.36 -3.85
N ALA A 894 -8.70 -33.84 -3.61
CA ALA A 894 -9.20 -33.57 -2.25
C ALA A 894 -9.07 -34.76 -1.27
N ARG A 895 -9.25 -36.00 -1.76
CA ARG A 895 -9.08 -37.23 -0.96
C ARG A 895 -7.64 -37.44 -0.48
N ARG A 896 -6.65 -37.18 -1.34
CA ARG A 896 -5.22 -37.33 -1.00
C ARG A 896 -4.79 -36.26 -0.01
N LEU A 897 -5.21 -35.02 -0.23
CA LEU A 897 -4.96 -33.91 0.70
C LEU A 897 -5.55 -34.16 2.09
N LYS A 898 -6.77 -34.68 2.16
CA LYS A 898 -7.40 -35.01 3.44
C LYS A 898 -6.62 -36.08 4.19
N ARG A 899 -6.17 -37.13 3.49
CA ARG A 899 -5.34 -38.20 4.09
C ARG A 899 -4.02 -37.63 4.65
N LEU A 900 -3.31 -36.80 3.89
CA LEU A 900 -2.09 -36.15 4.35
C LEU A 900 -2.34 -35.20 5.54
N PHE A 901 -3.44 -34.43 5.51
CA PHE A 901 -3.81 -33.57 6.63
C PHE A 901 -4.06 -34.36 7.92
N ASP A 902 -4.76 -35.49 7.84
CA ASP A 902 -5.05 -36.33 9.01
C ASP A 902 -3.78 -36.89 9.66
N GLU A 903 -2.70 -37.13 8.88
CA GLU A 903 -1.38 -37.52 9.41
C GLU A 903 -0.71 -36.42 10.25
N PHE A 904 -0.91 -35.14 9.91
CA PHE A 904 -0.27 -33.99 10.60
C PHE A 904 -1.20 -33.25 11.56
N LYS A 905 -2.47 -33.63 11.62
CA LYS A 905 -3.51 -32.90 12.37
C LYS A 905 -3.16 -32.67 13.83
N SER A 906 -2.67 -33.69 14.53
CA SER A 906 -2.28 -33.57 15.95
C SER A 906 -1.16 -32.54 16.13
N PHE A 907 -0.10 -32.66 15.32
CA PHE A 907 1.03 -31.75 15.35
C PHE A 907 0.64 -30.30 14.99
N LEU A 908 -0.16 -30.10 13.93
CA LEU A 908 -0.62 -28.75 13.56
C LEU A 908 -1.48 -28.12 14.67
N ARG A 909 -2.29 -28.92 15.39
CA ARG A 909 -3.05 -28.44 16.54
C ARG A 909 -2.17 -28.05 17.72
N GLU A 910 -1.07 -28.77 17.97
CA GLU A 910 -0.07 -28.40 18.97
C GLU A 910 0.55 -27.03 18.65
N GLN A 911 0.88 -26.78 17.37
CA GLN A 911 1.41 -25.50 16.91
C GLN A 911 0.36 -24.38 17.00
N HIS A 912 -0.83 -24.58 16.41
CA HIS A 912 -1.92 -23.60 16.45
C HIS A 912 -3.31 -24.22 16.15
N ASP A 913 -4.03 -24.63 17.19
CA ASP A 913 -5.33 -25.31 17.11
C ASP A 913 -6.37 -24.60 16.22
N GLU A 914 -6.52 -23.28 16.32
CA GLU A 914 -7.49 -22.51 15.51
C GLU A 914 -7.20 -22.59 14.00
N HIS A 915 -5.91 -22.55 13.61
CA HIS A 915 -5.53 -22.60 12.20
C HIS A 915 -5.64 -24.03 11.67
N ALA A 916 -5.25 -25.03 12.46
CA ALA A 916 -5.44 -26.43 12.10
C ALA A 916 -6.93 -26.78 11.90
N TYR A 917 -7.82 -26.28 12.78
CA TYR A 917 -9.26 -26.47 12.64
C TYR A 917 -9.83 -25.78 11.39
N ARG A 918 -9.45 -24.52 11.11
CA ARG A 918 -9.86 -23.82 9.89
C ARG A 918 -9.36 -24.50 8.61
N LEU A 919 -8.18 -25.11 8.64
CA LEU A 919 -7.66 -25.91 7.54
C LEU A 919 -8.53 -27.15 7.29
N GLU A 920 -8.93 -27.84 8.35
CA GLU A 920 -9.86 -28.96 8.27
C GLU A 920 -11.21 -28.54 7.66
N GLU A 921 -11.78 -27.42 8.10
CA GLU A 921 -13.02 -26.86 7.55
C GLU A 921 -12.88 -26.52 6.06
N LEU A 922 -11.80 -25.84 5.66
CA LEU A 922 -11.55 -25.48 4.26
C LEU A 922 -11.46 -26.73 3.37
N LEU A 923 -10.71 -27.75 3.80
CA LEU A 923 -10.56 -29.00 3.05
C LEU A 923 -11.91 -29.72 2.92
N ASN A 924 -12.71 -29.78 3.98
CA ASN A 924 -14.04 -30.37 3.93
C ASN A 924 -14.97 -29.59 2.99
N TYR A 925 -15.00 -28.26 3.10
CA TYR A 925 -15.84 -27.38 2.31
C TYR A 925 -15.60 -27.51 0.80
N LEU A 926 -14.34 -27.66 0.39
CA LEU A 926 -13.94 -27.78 -1.01
C LEU A 926 -13.97 -29.23 -1.54
N SER A 927 -14.00 -30.24 -0.65
CA SER A 927 -14.10 -31.65 -1.04
C SER A 927 -15.47 -32.02 -1.62
N GLU A 928 -16.49 -31.20 -1.40
CA GLU A 928 -17.88 -31.44 -1.82
C GLU A 928 -18.17 -31.01 -3.26
N GLY A 929 -17.19 -30.47 -3.99
CA GLY A 929 -17.29 -30.12 -5.41
C GLY A 929 -17.01 -28.64 -5.69
N LYS A 930 -17.44 -28.16 -6.87
CA LYS A 930 -17.26 -26.76 -7.28
C LYS A 930 -18.09 -25.82 -6.42
N ARG A 931 -17.49 -24.73 -5.95
CA ARG A 931 -18.15 -23.70 -5.14
C ARG A 931 -18.13 -22.35 -5.84
N ARG A 932 -19.27 -21.68 -5.98
CA ARG A 932 -19.36 -20.36 -6.61
C ARG A 932 -19.30 -19.27 -5.55
N VAL A 933 -18.40 -18.30 -5.73
CA VAL A 933 -18.17 -17.18 -4.81
C VAL A 933 -18.15 -15.88 -5.60
N GLU A 934 -18.83 -14.84 -5.13
CA GLU A 934 -18.75 -13.51 -5.75
C GLU A 934 -17.55 -12.74 -5.19
N LEU A 935 -16.61 -12.35 -6.07
CA LEU A 935 -15.38 -11.66 -5.70
C LEU A 935 -15.23 -10.35 -6.46
N ASN A 936 -14.39 -9.47 -5.92
CA ASN A 936 -13.86 -8.35 -6.67
C ASN A 936 -12.70 -8.85 -7.53
N LEU A 937 -12.71 -8.47 -8.80
CA LEU A 937 -11.77 -8.93 -9.80
C LEU A 937 -11.08 -7.71 -10.44
N LEU A 938 -9.75 -7.68 -10.40
CA LEU A 938 -8.95 -6.65 -11.05
C LEU A 938 -8.56 -7.10 -12.46
N VAL A 939 -9.08 -6.40 -13.48
CA VAL A 939 -8.81 -6.63 -14.90
C VAL A 939 -7.75 -5.66 -15.36
N TYR A 940 -6.68 -6.15 -15.98
CA TYR A 940 -5.68 -5.30 -16.61
C TYR A 940 -6.08 -4.94 -18.05
N GLY A 941 -6.31 -3.65 -18.30
CA GLY A 941 -6.85 -3.11 -19.55
C GLY A 941 -6.03 -3.43 -20.81
N PRO A 942 -4.69 -3.40 -20.78
CA PRO A 942 -3.88 -3.78 -21.94
C PRO A 942 -3.99 -5.27 -22.31
N SER A 943 -4.09 -6.19 -21.34
CA SER A 943 -4.39 -7.60 -21.64
C SER A 943 -5.76 -7.77 -22.27
N PHE A 944 -6.75 -6.99 -21.82
CA PHE A 944 -8.07 -6.95 -22.46
C PHE A 944 -7.98 -6.44 -23.92
N ALA A 945 -7.21 -5.36 -24.16
CA ALA A 945 -7.03 -4.81 -25.50
C ALA A 945 -6.33 -5.79 -26.45
N VAL A 946 -5.32 -6.51 -25.95
CA VAL A 946 -4.61 -7.57 -26.69
C VAL A 946 -5.53 -8.76 -26.99
N ALA A 947 -6.38 -9.14 -26.05
CA ALA A 947 -7.31 -10.25 -26.20
C ALA A 947 -8.25 -10.10 -27.42
N GLU A 948 -8.72 -8.88 -27.65
CA GLU A 948 -9.56 -8.54 -28.80
C GLU A 948 -8.83 -8.71 -30.15
N LEU A 949 -7.49 -8.73 -30.15
CA LEU A 949 -6.67 -8.92 -31.36
C LEU A 949 -6.32 -10.39 -31.65
N LEU A 950 -6.61 -11.32 -30.72
CA LEU A 950 -6.39 -12.76 -30.89
C LEU A 950 -7.35 -13.34 -31.93
N ARG A 951 -6.93 -14.38 -32.67
CA ARG A 951 -7.81 -15.19 -33.53
C ARG A 951 -8.62 -16.19 -32.72
N GLU A 952 -9.71 -16.71 -33.29
CA GLU A 952 -10.49 -17.78 -32.65
C GLU A 952 -9.58 -18.99 -32.36
N GLY A 953 -9.59 -19.47 -31.10
CA GLY A 953 -8.76 -20.58 -30.64
C GLY A 953 -7.40 -20.16 -30.06
N GLU A 954 -6.90 -18.97 -30.39
CA GLU A 954 -5.64 -18.42 -29.84
C GLU A 954 -5.81 -18.03 -28.37
N SER A 955 -4.70 -18.09 -27.62
CA SER A 955 -4.61 -17.65 -26.24
C SER A 955 -3.40 -16.77 -26.02
N ALA A 956 -3.55 -15.75 -25.19
CA ALA A 956 -2.45 -14.99 -24.60
C ALA A 956 -2.18 -15.50 -23.19
N GLY A 957 -0.91 -15.78 -22.88
CA GLY A 957 -0.46 -16.20 -21.56
C GLY A 957 -0.33 -15.01 -20.60
N VAL A 958 -0.90 -15.12 -19.40
CA VAL A 958 -0.73 -14.14 -18.31
C VAL A 958 -0.20 -14.90 -17.09
N ALA A 959 1.12 -15.12 -17.03
CA ALA A 959 1.71 -16.02 -16.05
C ALA A 959 2.08 -15.36 -14.72
N LYS A 960 1.96 -16.21 -13.67
CA LYS A 960 2.33 -16.08 -12.25
C LYS A 960 2.32 -14.67 -11.67
N LEU A 961 1.24 -14.35 -10.98
CA LEU A 961 1.18 -13.17 -10.11
C LEU A 961 2.04 -13.41 -8.87
N LYS A 962 2.85 -12.42 -8.52
CA LYS A 962 3.35 -12.27 -7.15
C LYS A 962 2.14 -12.00 -6.23
N ARG A 963 2.35 -12.12 -4.92
CA ARG A 963 1.35 -11.74 -3.90
C ARG A 963 0.78 -10.33 -4.12
N VAL A 964 1.53 -9.45 -4.79
CA VAL A 964 1.19 -8.05 -5.07
C VAL A 964 1.24 -7.78 -6.58
N ILE A 965 0.21 -7.12 -7.11
CA ILE A 965 0.06 -6.88 -8.57
C ILE A 965 -0.01 -5.40 -8.95
N THR A 966 0.29 -4.49 -8.04
CA THR A 966 0.31 -3.07 -8.37
C THR A 966 1.47 -2.41 -7.66
N ARG A 967 1.86 -1.25 -8.19
CA ARG A 967 2.76 -0.33 -7.50
C ARG A 967 2.07 0.29 -6.25
N TYR A 968 0.84 -0.11 -5.95
CA TYR A 968 0.06 0.27 -4.76
C TYR A 968 0.06 -0.80 -3.66
N GLY A 969 0.77 -1.93 -3.83
CA GLY A 969 0.79 -2.95 -2.77
C GLY A 969 -0.47 -3.82 -2.73
N ILE A 970 -1.29 -3.80 -3.79
CA ILE A 970 -2.56 -4.54 -3.82
C ILE A 970 -2.30 -6.03 -3.75
N THR A 971 -2.78 -6.64 -2.67
CA THR A 971 -2.65 -8.07 -2.43
C THR A 971 -3.68 -8.85 -3.23
N VAL A 972 -3.21 -9.84 -4.00
CA VAL A 972 -4.07 -10.79 -4.72
C VAL A 972 -4.48 -11.90 -3.78
N LEU A 973 -5.78 -12.23 -3.80
CA LEU A 973 -6.30 -13.38 -3.09
C LEU A 973 -5.63 -14.65 -3.62
N GLY A 974 -4.94 -15.39 -2.75
CA GLY A 974 -4.30 -16.63 -3.14
C GLY A 974 -3.03 -16.46 -3.97
N GLY A 975 -2.34 -15.30 -3.98
CA GLY A 975 -1.10 -15.11 -4.77
C GLY A 975 0.10 -15.99 -4.43
N ARG A 976 -0.01 -16.93 -3.47
CA ARG A 976 0.93 -18.06 -3.31
C ARG A 976 0.49 -19.32 -4.06
N LEU A 977 -0.82 -19.48 -4.30
CA LEU A 977 -1.35 -20.38 -5.31
C LEU A 977 -0.86 -19.84 -6.64
N GLY A 978 -0.23 -20.66 -7.48
CA GLY A 978 0.17 -20.26 -8.82
C GLY A 978 -1.06 -19.93 -9.67
N LEU A 979 -1.64 -18.74 -9.48
CA LEU A 979 -2.76 -18.26 -10.24
C LEU A 979 -2.25 -17.96 -11.65
N GLU A 980 -2.45 -18.93 -12.54
CA GLU A 980 -2.28 -18.73 -13.97
C GLU A 980 -3.49 -17.99 -14.49
N ALA A 981 -3.26 -16.78 -15.00
CA ALA A 981 -4.26 -16.14 -15.83
C ALA A 981 -4.00 -16.52 -17.30
N ARG A 982 -5.04 -16.95 -18.00
CA ARG A 982 -4.97 -17.14 -19.46
C ARG A 982 -6.16 -16.43 -20.06
N ILE A 983 -5.93 -15.72 -21.16
CA ILE A 983 -7.01 -15.14 -21.94
C ILE A 983 -7.06 -15.88 -23.26
N ARG A 984 -8.23 -16.45 -23.57
CA ARG A 984 -8.47 -17.21 -24.78
C ARG A 984 -9.67 -16.64 -25.52
N ARG A 985 -9.56 -16.55 -26.84
CA ARG A 985 -10.70 -16.22 -27.68
C ARG A 985 -11.41 -17.50 -28.11
N LEU A 986 -12.66 -17.64 -27.70
CA LEU A 986 -13.56 -18.73 -28.09
C LEU A 986 -14.59 -18.21 -29.09
N LYS A 987 -15.29 -19.15 -29.75
CA LYS A 987 -16.35 -18.86 -30.72
C LYS A 987 -17.51 -18.04 -30.14
N GLU A 988 -17.77 -18.24 -28.84
CA GLU A 988 -18.85 -17.59 -28.07
C GLU A 988 -18.41 -16.29 -27.39
N GLY A 989 -17.12 -15.94 -27.46
CA GLY A 989 -16.56 -14.73 -26.84
C GLY A 989 -15.19 -14.92 -26.22
N LEU A 990 -14.71 -13.89 -25.52
CA LEU A 990 -13.45 -13.93 -24.78
C LEU A 990 -13.64 -14.59 -23.41
N PHE A 991 -12.77 -15.56 -23.10
CA PHE A 991 -12.71 -16.25 -21.82
C PHE A 991 -11.37 -15.93 -21.15
N GLY A 992 -11.39 -15.30 -19.97
CA GLY A 992 -10.17 -14.82 -19.34
C GLY A 992 -10.25 -14.80 -17.82
N VAL A 993 -9.18 -15.27 -17.17
CA VAL A 993 -9.00 -15.20 -15.71
C VAL A 993 -8.66 -13.76 -15.33
N VAL A 994 -9.46 -13.22 -14.41
CA VAL A 994 -9.29 -11.91 -13.80
C VAL A 994 -8.67 -12.09 -12.42
N PHE A 995 -7.87 -11.15 -11.95
CA PHE A 995 -7.15 -11.28 -10.67
C PHE A 995 -8.11 -11.12 -9.48
N PRO A 996 -8.36 -12.15 -8.67
CA PRO A 996 -9.21 -12.02 -7.51
C PRO A 996 -8.53 -11.16 -6.46
N VAL A 997 -9.21 -10.14 -5.96
CA VAL A 997 -8.67 -9.24 -4.94
C VAL A 997 -9.55 -9.21 -3.71
N GLU A 998 -8.92 -9.03 -2.54
CA GLU A 998 -9.56 -9.18 -1.23
C GLU A 998 -10.76 -8.24 -1.01
N ASN A 999 -10.80 -7.06 -1.65
CA ASN A 999 -11.84 -6.07 -1.42
C ASN A 999 -12.00 -5.05 -2.56
N ALA A 1000 -13.16 -4.38 -2.66
CA ALA A 1000 -13.40 -3.24 -3.54
C ALA A 1000 -12.54 -2.00 -3.16
N GLN A 1001 -11.99 -2.00 -1.95
CA GLN A 1001 -11.01 -1.01 -1.45
C GLN A 1001 -9.77 -0.91 -2.33
N VAL A 1002 -9.40 -1.98 -3.02
CA VAL A 1002 -8.29 -2.02 -4.00
C VAL A 1002 -8.41 -0.91 -5.03
N LEU A 1003 -9.63 -0.64 -5.49
CA LEU A 1003 -9.83 0.43 -6.44
C LEU A 1003 -10.00 1.79 -5.76
N GLU A 1004 -10.54 1.89 -4.54
CA GLU A 1004 -10.48 3.16 -3.80
C GLU A 1004 -9.02 3.58 -3.56
N GLU A 1005 -8.12 2.62 -3.34
CA GLU A 1005 -6.67 2.84 -3.26
C GLU A 1005 -6.07 3.27 -4.60
N LEU A 1006 -6.47 2.63 -5.72
CA LEU A 1006 -6.03 3.04 -7.06
C LEU A 1006 -6.62 4.39 -7.53
N LEU A 1007 -7.86 4.69 -7.13
CA LEU A 1007 -8.59 5.93 -7.43
C LEU A 1007 -8.20 7.06 -6.49
N SER A 1008 -7.63 6.74 -5.33
CA SER A 1008 -7.20 7.73 -4.38
C SER A 1008 -6.23 8.68 -5.09
N HIS A 1009 -6.55 9.97 -5.09
CA HIS A 1009 -5.71 11.00 -5.68
C HIS A 1009 -4.45 11.27 -4.84
N HIS A 1010 -3.92 10.24 -4.16
CA HIS A 1010 -2.71 10.35 -3.37
C HIS A 1010 -1.57 10.73 -4.30
N LEU A 1011 -0.90 11.82 -3.94
CA LEU A 1011 0.19 12.37 -4.69
C LEU A 1011 1.38 11.41 -4.52
N ARG A 1012 1.93 10.91 -5.63
CA ARG A 1012 3.08 10.01 -5.58
C ARG A 1012 4.30 10.65 -6.16
N VAL A 1013 5.38 10.70 -5.38
CA VAL A 1013 6.58 11.41 -5.77
C VAL A 1013 7.80 10.53 -5.65
N GLY A 1014 8.74 10.68 -6.57
CA GLY A 1014 10.06 10.06 -6.48
C GLY A 1014 10.78 10.48 -5.20
N GLY A 1015 11.71 9.63 -4.75
CA GLY A 1015 12.37 9.77 -3.46
C GLY A 1015 13.01 11.14 -3.22
N LYS A 1016 13.63 11.74 -4.26
CA LYS A 1016 14.25 13.07 -4.17
C LYS A 1016 13.26 14.18 -3.85
N LEU A 1017 12.05 14.12 -4.42
CA LEU A 1017 11.00 15.11 -4.17
C LEU A 1017 10.39 14.91 -2.79
N LEU A 1018 10.22 13.67 -2.33
CA LEU A 1018 9.80 13.39 -0.96
C LEU A 1018 10.79 13.91 0.08
N GLU A 1019 12.07 13.59 -0.10
CA GLU A 1019 13.14 14.04 0.80
C GLU A 1019 13.12 15.56 0.95
N GLN A 1020 13.04 16.29 -0.17
CA GLN A 1020 12.95 17.74 -0.14
C GLN A 1020 11.65 18.24 0.52
N LEU A 1021 10.50 17.61 0.24
CA LEU A 1021 9.22 17.99 0.86
C LEU A 1021 9.27 17.79 2.38
N ILE A 1022 9.82 16.68 2.88
CA ILE A 1022 9.96 16.43 4.31
C ILE A 1022 10.95 17.42 4.95
N SER A 1023 12.12 17.62 4.33
CA SER A 1023 13.15 18.55 4.80
C SER A 1023 12.64 19.99 4.90
N GLU A 1024 12.00 20.51 3.83
CA GLU A 1024 11.43 21.86 3.80
C GLU A 1024 10.34 22.05 4.87
N LEU A 1025 9.51 21.02 5.08
CA LEU A 1025 8.42 21.10 6.04
C LEU A 1025 8.89 20.93 7.49
N THR A 1026 9.93 20.15 7.75
CA THR A 1026 10.42 19.89 9.13
C THR A 1026 11.53 20.85 9.56
N GLY A 1027 11.95 21.79 8.69
CA GLY A 1027 13.05 22.71 8.96
C GLY A 1027 14.42 22.04 8.97
N GLY A 1028 14.54 20.83 8.40
CA GLY A 1028 15.78 20.09 8.29
C GLY A 1028 16.61 20.63 7.12
N GLY A 1029 17.49 21.59 7.39
CA GLY A 1029 18.56 22.02 6.48
C GLY A 1029 19.76 21.08 6.49
#